data_AF-A0A2N5Z5Q5-F1
#
_entry.id   AF-A0A2N5Z5Q5-F1
#
_cell.length_a   1.000
_cell.length_b   1.000
_cell.length_c   1.000
_cell.angle_alpha   90.00
_cell.angle_beta   90.00
_cell.angle_gamma   90.00
#
_symmetry.space_group_name_H-M   'P 1'
#
loop_
_entity.id
_entity.type
_entity.pdbx_description
1 polymer ?
#
loop_
_entity_poly.entity_id
_entity_poly.type
_entity_poly.pdbx_seq_one_letter_code
_entity_poly.pdbx_strand_id
1 'polypeptide(L)'
;MRKFLILIFSLIITSLSAQKASDTIQFEKIDYPFLEYLIKSKVDSVRRAHQLLPFFNDSLLYLAAWEQVEYLNKEQLLTHRQLRGKLETPLQRVMNYGGPYANVAELLGIAHLKTSTLYDYASEELKHTIYTYQQTAEHFINQWMIDPESRSFLLTRSLNAAGIVAMAEKNSNIIKLVAVFGKYLDEKQIQNSIYFHPHDYSNYKALKAEYDNQSQYPVHTKHAFKIEKNGDADFLRSLERKIPDRKELKLYVETDSVFLRLEDKKLLRFLLDGSKDGFVLEMVPKSHYKCNQQAYYQYPARRNNRCIFSGKIAEPVYRDKLVDNDDYRSRRRDIVLNLGVKPDLFNPDEYEMNALYLKDNKLSMVLLQSSLCGELLISEPASLEMIYPFDDVNYLPDVEKDTLDLKVFYDRGEVDADFKEIFPYIKQLQEKNYIVGKVEIEACASVEGTAEGNRKLFTQRVEKFVSRFRDFQDKKIELEVNTQENWKMFYEQIKSSDYEWLQKEDTSDIRSYVNDPENLPAFEDMLDQQRYASIRVIALPDLSDKSKCDYARSESILYRDSIVKMLGDQNKYSKELVKAFKHWKSIQLFMYQMYFKGLIKDNDLHVFNFPDQEVYYPMIFNQTMFEFRRAVLQENFLEDELMDKEIELFESLRMIYSPLVSSLYYYTILCLMANQPQNTYFTDEIPVKMQRSYLSKLSPSIPDSVTKVLKLNYHLRNSIELYQNNKSRRAKTSLNFLVSGYVKDTNDIVPLARHLLLFGSDKILTKFIDRYVFVEEPVHSALQFYLKYKYSDYAWSKPFIYYSELFEAAHNLSNDEWCSLFGAPCGISIQIFDYEPLWLMYCEKCGKE
;
A
#
# COMPACT_ATOMS: atom_id res chain seq x y z
N MET A 1 91.18 31.96 63.29
CA MET A 1 90.32 32.57 64.33
C MET A 1 88.93 32.80 63.75
N ARG A 2 87.91 32.39 64.51
CA ARG A 2 86.46 32.56 64.28
C ARG A 2 86.06 33.98 63.86
N LYS A 3 85.03 34.13 63.00
CA LYS A 3 83.68 34.59 63.38
C LYS A 3 82.67 34.52 62.22
N PHE A 4 81.49 34.02 62.58
CA PHE A 4 80.23 33.93 61.86
C PHE A 4 79.72 35.30 61.36
N LEU A 5 79.04 35.34 60.20
CA LEU A 5 77.86 36.21 60.03
C LEU A 5 76.82 35.52 59.15
N ILE A 6 75.68 35.25 59.76
CA ILE A 6 74.44 34.74 59.16
C ILE A 6 73.81 35.88 58.35
N LEU A 7 73.42 35.63 57.10
CA LEU A 7 72.59 36.53 56.32
C LEU A 7 71.23 35.86 56.09
N ILE A 8 70.25 36.32 56.87
CA ILE A 8 68.84 35.94 56.81
C ILE A 8 68.26 36.50 55.50
N PHE A 9 67.84 35.61 54.61
CA PHE A 9 67.01 35.95 53.46
C PHE A 9 65.59 36.21 53.96
N SER A 10 65.25 37.48 54.20
CA SER A 10 63.87 37.93 54.41
C SER A 10 63.17 37.92 53.05
N LEU A 11 62.49 36.81 52.75
CA LEU A 11 61.49 36.75 51.69
C LEU A 11 60.26 37.52 52.19
N ILE A 12 60.10 38.77 51.75
CA ILE A 12 58.82 39.48 51.83
C ILE A 12 57.89 38.77 50.83
N ILE A 13 57.17 37.76 51.32
CA ILE A 13 55.99 37.23 50.62
C ILE A 13 54.90 38.28 50.79
N THR A 14 54.75 39.16 49.80
CA THR A 14 53.48 39.86 49.62
C THR A 14 52.44 38.79 49.29
N SER A 15 51.68 38.37 50.30
CA SER A 15 50.46 37.61 50.11
C SER A 15 49.48 38.48 49.34
N LEU A 16 49.47 38.35 48.02
CA LEU A 16 48.30 38.64 47.20
C LEU A 16 47.20 37.72 47.73
N SER A 17 46.35 38.24 48.60
CA SER A 17 45.18 37.51 49.08
C SER A 17 44.25 37.28 47.89
N ALA A 18 44.23 36.07 47.35
CA ALA A 18 43.20 35.62 46.42
C ALA A 18 41.83 35.76 47.11
N GLN A 19 40.83 36.23 46.37
CA GLN A 19 39.46 36.40 46.87
C GLN A 19 38.90 35.04 47.34
N LYS A 20 38.32 35.01 48.53
CA LYS A 20 37.75 33.79 49.14
C LYS A 20 36.22 33.81 49.01
N ALA A 21 35.61 32.62 48.94
CA ALA A 21 34.15 32.49 48.83
C ALA A 21 33.41 33.11 50.03
N SER A 22 34.05 33.15 51.21
CA SER A 22 33.54 33.79 52.42
C SER A 22 33.67 35.31 52.43
N ASP A 23 34.33 35.93 51.46
CA ASP A 23 34.54 37.38 51.44
C ASP A 23 33.20 38.10 51.17
N THR A 24 33.01 39.22 51.85
CA THR A 24 31.84 40.08 51.68
C THR A 24 31.88 40.76 50.31
N ILE A 25 30.76 40.74 49.58
CA ILE A 25 30.65 41.44 48.30
C ILE A 25 30.60 42.96 48.54
N GLN A 26 31.52 43.67 47.91
CA GLN A 26 31.50 45.14 47.81
C GLN A 26 30.89 45.51 46.47
N PHE A 27 29.78 46.24 46.51
CA PHE A 27 28.98 46.55 45.32
C PHE A 27 29.78 47.28 44.23
N GLU A 28 30.72 48.13 44.64
CA GLU A 28 31.55 48.95 43.75
C GLU A 28 32.72 48.16 43.14
N LYS A 29 33.00 46.94 43.63
CA LYS A 29 34.16 46.11 43.27
C LYS A 29 33.82 44.62 43.31
N ILE A 30 32.78 44.23 42.58
CA ILE A 30 32.39 42.82 42.46
C ILE A 30 33.33 42.12 41.48
N ASP A 31 33.90 41.00 41.90
CA ASP A 31 34.60 40.05 41.04
C ASP A 31 33.57 39.10 40.42
N TYR A 32 32.99 39.52 39.30
CA TYR A 32 32.02 38.72 38.54
C TYR A 32 32.60 37.38 38.06
N PRO A 33 33.83 37.32 37.50
CA PRO A 33 34.51 36.06 37.17
C PRO A 33 34.51 35.05 38.32
N PHE A 34 34.88 35.51 39.51
CA PHE A 34 34.90 34.67 40.71
C PHE A 34 33.49 34.24 41.15
N LEU A 35 32.50 35.14 41.07
CA LEU A 35 31.10 34.81 41.37
C LEU A 35 30.51 33.79 40.40
N GLU A 36 30.71 33.99 39.09
CA GLU A 36 30.26 33.09 38.02
C GLU A 36 30.88 31.69 38.17
N TYR A 37 32.16 31.61 38.51
CA TYR A 37 32.82 30.35 38.85
C TYR A 37 32.16 29.63 40.02
N LEU A 38 31.87 30.33 41.12
CA LEU A 38 31.24 29.74 42.30
C LEU A 38 29.84 29.22 41.97
N ILE A 39 29.07 29.96 41.17
CA ILE A 39 27.75 29.55 40.69
C ILE A 39 27.87 28.29 39.82
N LYS A 40 28.75 28.29 38.81
CA LYS A 40 28.97 27.13 37.94
C LYS A 40 29.42 25.90 38.72
N SER A 41 30.34 26.07 39.66
CA SER A 41 30.83 25.00 40.53
C SER A 41 29.71 24.36 41.35
N LYS A 42 28.76 25.18 41.83
CA LYS A 42 27.58 24.68 42.55
C LYS A 42 26.57 23.99 41.63
N VAL A 43 26.33 24.52 40.42
CA VAL A 43 25.52 23.82 39.39
C VAL A 43 26.08 22.42 39.14
N ASP A 44 27.39 22.31 38.92
CA ASP A 44 28.03 21.01 38.70
C ASP A 44 28.02 20.11 39.94
N SER A 45 28.08 20.69 41.14
CA SER A 45 27.92 19.95 42.39
C SER A 45 26.53 19.35 42.52
N VAL A 46 25.47 20.11 42.21
CA VAL A 46 24.08 19.63 42.21
C VAL A 46 23.92 18.47 41.21
N ARG A 47 24.49 18.59 40.01
CA ARG A 47 24.45 17.55 38.99
C ARG A 47 25.17 16.27 39.42
N ARG A 48 26.37 16.40 39.99
CA ARG A 48 27.12 15.25 40.52
C ARG A 48 26.37 14.55 41.66
N ALA A 49 25.72 15.29 42.55
CA ALA A 49 24.89 14.71 43.61
C ALA A 49 23.72 13.87 43.06
N HIS A 50 23.26 14.18 41.84
CA HIS A 50 22.23 13.44 41.11
C HIS A 50 22.80 12.46 40.06
N GLN A 51 24.08 12.11 40.15
CA GLN A 51 24.76 11.18 39.23
C GLN A 51 24.73 11.62 37.75
N LEU A 52 24.76 12.93 37.51
CA LEU A 52 24.84 13.54 36.18
C LEU A 52 26.22 14.11 35.93
N LEU A 53 26.65 14.11 34.66
CA LEU A 53 27.89 14.75 34.24
C LEU A 53 27.80 16.28 34.43
N PRO A 54 28.90 16.94 34.86
CA PRO A 54 29.02 18.41 34.85
C PRO A 54 28.72 18.98 33.46
N PHE A 55 28.26 20.24 33.41
CA PHE A 55 28.15 20.92 32.12
C PHE A 55 29.53 21.37 31.64
N PHE A 56 29.81 21.25 30.33
CA PHE A 56 30.95 21.92 29.72
C PHE A 56 30.73 23.43 29.70
N ASN A 57 31.78 24.21 29.89
CA ASN A 57 31.69 25.66 29.70
C ASN A 57 31.72 25.97 28.21
N ASP A 58 30.92 26.94 27.79
CA ASP A 58 30.75 27.26 26.39
C ASP A 58 30.74 28.76 26.11
N SER A 59 31.62 29.19 25.21
CA SER A 59 31.81 30.59 24.84
C SER A 59 30.61 31.21 24.11
N LEU A 60 29.91 30.44 23.27
CA LEU A 60 28.77 30.94 22.48
C LEU A 60 27.52 31.07 23.35
N LEU A 61 27.29 30.11 24.24
CA LEU A 61 26.24 30.21 25.26
C LEU A 61 26.53 31.34 26.25
N TYR A 62 27.80 31.57 26.59
CA TYR A 62 28.22 32.70 27.44
C TYR A 62 27.94 34.05 26.77
N LEU A 63 28.24 34.21 25.47
CA LEU A 63 27.91 35.41 24.70
C LEU A 63 26.39 35.67 24.66
N ALA A 64 25.58 34.62 24.48
CA ALA A 64 24.13 34.73 24.52
C ALA A 64 23.59 35.11 25.90
N ALA A 65 24.16 34.55 26.97
CA ALA A 65 23.83 34.89 28.35
C ALA A 65 24.21 36.35 28.68
N TRP A 66 25.35 36.82 28.18
CA TRP A 66 25.83 38.20 28.33
C TRP A 66 24.89 39.19 27.64
N GLU A 67 24.56 38.94 26.37
CA GLU A 67 23.62 39.75 25.60
C GLU A 67 22.29 39.92 26.35
N GLN A 68 21.84 38.85 26.99
CA GLN A 68 20.61 38.89 27.77
C GLN A 68 20.77 39.66 29.08
N VAL A 69 21.84 39.44 29.86
CA VAL A 69 21.98 40.13 31.16
C VAL A 69 22.13 41.65 30.98
N GLU A 70 22.79 42.10 29.91
CA GLU A 70 22.89 43.52 29.58
C GLU A 70 21.53 44.11 29.20
N TYR A 71 20.76 43.40 28.37
CA TYR A 71 19.39 43.79 28.06
C TYR A 71 18.53 43.91 29.32
N LEU A 72 18.61 42.94 30.23
CA LEU A 72 17.84 42.95 31.48
C LEU A 72 18.22 44.10 32.39
N ASN A 73 19.50 44.45 32.47
CA ASN A 73 19.97 45.60 33.24
C ASN A 73 19.56 46.92 32.62
N LYS A 74 19.61 47.01 31.28
CA LYS A 74 19.20 48.21 30.54
C LYS A 74 17.70 48.49 30.67
N GLU A 75 16.87 47.47 30.52
CA GLU A 75 15.41 47.59 30.54
C GLU A 75 14.81 47.45 31.96
N GLN A 76 15.65 47.23 32.98
CA GLN A 76 15.25 47.12 34.39
C GLN A 76 14.11 46.12 34.67
N LEU A 77 14.14 44.98 33.99
CA LEU A 77 13.13 43.92 34.13
C LEU A 77 13.78 42.53 34.16
N LEU A 78 13.01 41.50 34.49
CA LEU A 78 13.42 40.09 34.43
C LEU A 78 12.51 39.36 33.43
N THR A 79 13.07 38.90 32.31
CA THR A 79 12.32 38.20 31.26
C THR A 79 13.24 37.33 30.41
N HIS A 80 12.70 36.27 29.83
CA HIS A 80 13.41 35.47 28.84
C HIS A 80 13.40 36.11 27.44
N ARG A 81 12.60 37.17 27.23
CA ARG A 81 12.34 37.77 25.92
C ARG A 81 12.89 39.18 25.74
N GLN A 82 13.66 39.41 24.68
CA GLN A 82 13.98 40.77 24.25
C GLN A 82 12.83 41.34 23.42
N LEU A 83 12.08 42.29 23.98
CA LEU A 83 10.82 42.79 23.40
C LEU A 83 11.02 43.64 22.14
N ARG A 84 12.26 43.99 21.80
CA ARG A 84 12.63 44.80 20.63
C ARG A 84 13.91 44.25 20.00
N GLY A 85 13.84 43.84 18.74
CA GLY A 85 15.02 43.38 17.97
C GLY A 85 14.88 41.95 17.44
N LYS A 86 15.95 41.43 16.85
CA LYS A 86 16.01 40.07 16.25
C LYS A 86 16.44 38.98 17.25
N LEU A 87 16.66 39.35 18.50
CA LEU A 87 17.25 38.51 19.55
C LEU A 87 16.23 38.17 20.66
N GLU A 88 14.97 38.02 20.26
CA GLU A 88 13.85 37.89 21.19
C GLU A 88 14.01 36.66 22.09
N THR A 89 14.28 35.47 21.54
CA THR A 89 14.35 34.21 22.31
C THR A 89 15.78 33.79 22.65
N PRO A 90 15.98 32.95 23.69
CA PRO A 90 17.30 32.39 24.02
C PRO A 90 17.97 31.70 22.82
N LEU A 91 17.20 30.94 22.05
CA LEU A 91 17.69 30.27 20.85
C LEU A 91 18.17 31.27 19.79
N GLN A 92 17.44 32.36 19.56
CA GLN A 92 17.84 33.41 18.61
C GLN A 92 19.13 34.12 19.04
N ARG A 93 19.33 34.35 20.35
CA ARG A 93 20.58 34.89 20.89
C ARG A 93 21.75 33.95 20.66
N VAL A 94 21.57 32.66 20.93
CA VAL A 94 22.59 31.64 20.70
C VAL A 94 22.92 31.50 19.21
N MET A 95 21.91 31.48 18.34
CA MET A 95 22.07 31.45 16.89
C MET A 95 22.78 32.69 16.35
N ASN A 96 22.52 33.87 16.93
CA ASN A 96 23.21 35.10 16.54
C ASN A 96 24.73 34.90 16.66
N TYR A 97 25.19 34.32 17.77
CA TYR A 97 26.62 34.03 17.99
C TYR A 97 27.13 32.77 17.26
N GLY A 98 26.35 32.13 16.39
CA GLY A 98 26.78 30.94 15.63
C GLY A 98 26.71 29.63 16.42
N GLY A 99 25.92 29.58 17.50
CA GLY A 99 25.80 28.39 18.35
C GLY A 99 25.06 27.23 17.65
N PRO A 100 25.66 26.03 17.52
CA PRO A 100 25.08 24.90 16.77
C PRO A 100 24.09 24.05 17.59
N TYR A 101 23.38 24.65 18.56
CA TYR A 101 22.57 23.88 19.52
C TYR A 101 21.16 23.65 19.01
N ALA A 102 20.73 22.38 18.99
CA ALA A 102 19.37 21.99 18.63
C ALA A 102 18.33 22.34 19.71
N ASN A 103 18.74 22.33 20.98
CA ASN A 103 17.91 22.68 22.13
C ASN A 103 18.68 23.66 23.03
N VAL A 104 18.01 24.75 23.42
CA VAL A 104 18.55 25.78 24.31
C VAL A 104 17.58 25.99 25.47
N ALA A 105 18.09 26.00 26.69
CA ALA A 105 17.35 26.40 27.89
C ALA A 105 18.00 27.65 28.50
N GLU A 106 17.20 28.47 29.17
CA GLU A 106 17.70 29.66 29.86
C GLU A 106 17.11 29.72 31.27
N LEU A 107 17.96 30.01 32.24
CA LEU A 107 17.59 30.29 33.62
C LEU A 107 17.98 31.73 33.96
N LEU A 108 17.09 32.41 34.67
CA LEU A 108 17.30 33.77 35.16
C LEU A 108 17.37 33.76 36.68
N GLY A 109 18.15 34.67 37.26
CA GLY A 109 18.24 34.83 38.70
C GLY A 109 18.32 36.29 39.12
N ILE A 110 17.81 36.59 40.31
CA ILE A 110 17.97 37.90 40.95
C ILE A 110 18.38 37.76 42.42
N ALA A 111 19.39 38.51 42.84
CA ALA A 111 19.88 38.55 44.21
C ALA A 111 19.96 40.00 44.72
N HIS A 112 19.38 40.25 45.89
CA HIS A 112 19.46 41.55 46.57
C HIS A 112 20.52 41.47 47.68
N LEU A 113 21.66 42.12 47.46
CA LEU A 113 22.76 42.13 48.42
C LEU A 113 22.40 42.93 49.67
N LYS A 114 22.78 42.43 50.85
CA LYS A 114 22.59 43.09 52.15
C LYS A 114 21.12 43.44 52.45
N THR A 115 20.17 42.77 51.78
CA THR A 115 18.74 42.88 52.04
C THR A 115 18.23 41.51 52.50
N SER A 116 17.42 41.50 53.56
CA SER A 116 16.80 40.26 54.05
C SER A 116 15.71 39.83 53.07
N THR A 117 15.88 38.67 52.45
CA THR A 117 14.94 38.08 51.50
C THR A 117 14.24 36.88 52.16
N LEU A 118 12.92 36.77 52.02
CA LEU A 118 12.14 35.64 52.53
C LEU A 118 12.08 34.54 51.47
N TYR A 119 12.39 33.31 51.88
CA TYR A 119 12.22 32.09 51.07
C TYR A 119 11.16 31.20 51.72
N ASP A 120 10.27 30.65 50.90
CA ASP A 120 9.41 29.55 51.31
C ASP A 120 10.03 28.25 50.77
N TYR A 121 10.85 27.59 51.60
CA TYR A 121 11.51 26.34 51.24
C TYR A 121 10.84 25.20 51.99
N ALA A 122 10.22 24.26 51.27
CA ALA A 122 9.57 23.10 51.85
C ALA A 122 8.58 23.43 52.99
N SER A 123 7.85 24.56 52.88
CA SER A 123 6.86 25.05 53.85
C SER A 123 7.42 25.70 55.12
N GLU A 124 8.70 26.09 55.15
CA GLU A 124 9.30 26.90 56.22
C GLU A 124 9.77 28.27 55.72
N GLU A 125 9.36 29.35 56.40
CA GLU A 125 9.80 30.72 56.10
C GLU A 125 11.24 30.96 56.59
N LEU A 126 12.20 30.96 55.67
CA LEU A 126 13.61 31.25 55.96
C LEU A 126 13.96 32.69 55.54
N LYS A 127 14.31 33.54 56.53
CA LYS A 127 14.92 34.84 56.28
C LYS A 127 16.42 34.67 55.97
N HIS A 128 16.81 34.94 54.73
CA HIS A 128 18.19 34.87 54.28
C HIS A 128 18.69 36.25 53.87
N THR A 129 19.83 36.69 54.40
CA THR A 129 20.51 37.92 53.96
C THR A 129 21.84 37.57 53.32
N ILE A 130 22.08 38.09 52.12
CA ILE A 130 23.25 37.78 51.30
C ILE A 130 24.35 38.81 51.57
N TYR A 131 25.48 38.36 52.10
CA TYR A 131 26.66 39.20 52.34
C TYR A 131 27.86 38.76 51.51
N THR A 132 28.02 37.47 51.26
CA THR A 132 29.25 36.90 50.67
C THR A 132 29.04 36.34 49.27
N TYR A 133 30.16 36.11 48.55
CA TYR A 133 30.15 35.41 47.26
C TYR A 133 29.51 34.03 47.36
N GLN A 134 29.85 33.28 48.42
CA GLN A 134 29.30 31.96 48.67
C GLN A 134 27.78 32.00 48.85
N GLN A 135 27.28 32.92 49.68
CA GLN A 135 25.84 33.08 49.93
C GLN A 135 25.11 33.49 48.67
N THR A 136 25.69 34.36 47.86
CA THR A 136 25.12 34.78 46.57
C THR A 136 24.99 33.60 45.60
N ALA A 137 26.03 32.76 45.52
CA ALA A 137 25.99 31.56 44.69
C ALA A 137 25.01 30.50 45.23
N GLU A 138 24.90 30.34 46.56
CA GLU A 138 23.89 29.46 47.19
C GLU A 138 22.47 29.93 46.87
N HIS A 139 22.23 31.24 46.97
CA HIS A 139 20.94 31.87 46.73
C HIS A 139 20.39 31.54 45.34
N PHE A 140 21.19 31.70 44.27
CA PHE A 140 20.74 31.39 42.90
C PHE A 140 20.43 29.90 42.69
N ILE A 141 21.25 29.01 43.25
CA ILE A 141 21.00 27.56 43.15
C ILE A 141 19.74 27.17 43.89
N ASN A 142 19.52 27.74 45.07
CA ASN A 142 18.30 27.49 45.84
C ASN A 142 17.07 28.01 45.09
N GLN A 143 17.12 29.19 44.47
CA GLN A 143 16.03 29.70 43.61
C GLN A 143 15.67 28.69 42.52
N TRP A 144 16.67 28.19 41.78
CA TRP A 144 16.42 27.25 40.68
C TRP A 144 16.03 25.85 41.12
N MET A 145 16.42 25.40 42.33
CA MET A 145 16.04 24.09 42.84
C MET A 145 14.63 24.04 43.45
N ILE A 146 14.12 25.19 43.91
CA ILE A 146 12.74 25.35 44.39
C ILE A 146 11.77 25.33 43.20
N ASP A 147 12.09 26.07 42.14
CA ASP A 147 11.24 26.16 40.95
C ASP A 147 11.27 24.84 40.13
N PRO A 148 10.14 24.14 39.94
CA PRO A 148 10.12 22.84 39.26
C PRO A 148 10.63 22.88 37.83
N GLU A 149 10.36 23.96 37.09
CA GLU A 149 10.79 24.14 35.71
C GLU A 149 12.31 24.35 35.66
N SER A 150 12.83 25.28 36.46
CA SER A 150 14.27 25.54 36.57
C SER A 150 15.06 24.31 37.01
N ARG A 151 14.54 23.57 37.99
CA ARG A 151 15.13 22.31 38.48
C ARG A 151 15.22 21.27 37.37
N SER A 152 14.21 21.20 36.50
CA SER A 152 14.19 20.23 35.38
C SER A 152 15.33 20.48 34.38
N PHE A 153 15.68 21.75 34.11
CA PHE A 153 16.80 22.10 33.23
C PHE A 153 18.16 21.81 33.86
N LEU A 154 18.30 21.98 35.18
CA LEU A 154 19.53 21.63 35.90
C LEU A 154 19.77 20.12 35.96
N LEU A 155 18.70 19.31 36.04
CA LEU A 155 18.78 17.86 36.23
C LEU A 155 18.55 17.03 34.96
N THR A 156 18.43 17.68 33.80
CA THR A 156 18.26 16.93 32.54
C THR A 156 19.57 16.32 32.03
N ARG A 157 19.45 15.17 31.38
CA ARG A 157 20.51 14.54 30.54
C ARG A 157 20.53 15.09 29.12
N SER A 158 19.49 15.81 28.70
CA SER A 158 19.35 16.33 27.34
C SER A 158 20.22 17.56 27.06
N LEU A 159 20.89 18.13 28.07
CA LEU A 159 21.79 19.27 27.97
C LEU A 159 23.16 18.87 28.52
N ASN A 160 24.23 19.39 27.92
CA ASN A 160 25.60 19.06 28.32
C ASN A 160 26.56 20.26 28.32
N ALA A 161 26.15 21.46 27.89
CA ALA A 161 26.96 22.67 27.91
C ALA A 161 26.23 23.85 28.57
N ALA A 162 26.98 24.82 29.10
CA ALA A 162 26.46 26.00 29.77
C ALA A 162 27.33 27.26 29.59
N GLY A 163 26.68 28.42 29.53
CA GLY A 163 27.28 29.75 29.72
C GLY A 163 26.53 30.52 30.80
N ILE A 164 27.24 31.08 31.78
CA ILE A 164 26.65 31.73 32.97
C ILE A 164 27.25 33.11 33.14
N VAL A 165 26.41 34.15 33.21
CA VAL A 165 26.84 35.55 33.36
C VAL A 165 26.10 36.22 34.50
N ALA A 166 26.84 36.85 35.41
CA ALA A 166 26.31 37.63 36.52
C ALA A 166 26.68 39.11 36.35
N MET A 167 25.74 40.02 36.53
CA MET A 167 25.99 41.45 36.42
C MET A 167 25.13 42.24 37.39
N ALA A 168 25.73 43.22 38.06
CA ALA A 168 24.98 44.09 38.96
C ALA A 168 24.31 45.25 38.21
N GLU A 169 23.12 45.63 38.64
CA GLU A 169 22.45 46.82 38.15
C GLU A 169 23.25 48.08 38.56
N LYS A 170 23.32 49.07 37.65
CA LYS A 170 24.06 50.30 37.90
C LYS A 170 23.50 51.02 39.13
N ASN A 171 24.37 51.32 40.10
CA ASN A 171 24.04 52.00 41.36
C ASN A 171 22.99 51.28 42.24
N SER A 172 22.84 49.96 42.13
CA SER A 172 21.80 49.18 42.81
C SER A 172 22.40 47.94 43.47
N ASN A 173 21.93 47.55 44.65
CA ASN A 173 22.39 46.33 45.33
C ASN A 173 21.88 45.02 44.69
N ILE A 174 21.39 45.07 43.46
CA ILE A 174 20.78 43.96 42.73
C ILE A 174 21.80 43.34 41.78
N ILE A 175 22.00 42.02 41.88
CA ILE A 175 22.71 41.21 40.89
C ILE A 175 21.69 40.42 40.08
N LYS A 176 21.76 40.53 38.75
CA LYS A 176 21.06 39.65 37.83
C LYS A 176 22.00 38.57 37.31
N LEU A 177 21.43 37.39 37.09
CA LEU A 177 22.13 36.22 36.58
C LEU A 177 21.37 35.67 35.37
N VAL A 178 22.10 35.33 34.31
CA VAL A 178 21.57 34.56 33.18
C VAL A 178 22.45 33.33 32.99
N ALA A 179 21.83 32.15 32.94
CA ALA A 179 22.50 30.91 32.55
C ALA A 179 21.81 30.33 31.32
N VAL A 180 22.56 30.11 30.25
CA VAL A 180 22.08 29.51 29.00
C VAL A 180 22.72 28.14 28.83
N PHE A 181 21.92 27.12 28.53
CA PHE A 181 22.32 25.73 28.42
C PHE A 181 22.04 25.19 27.01
N GLY A 182 22.89 24.28 26.53
CA GLY A 182 22.77 23.69 25.19
C GLY A 182 23.14 22.20 25.16
N LYS A 183 22.75 21.52 24.06
CA LYS A 183 23.12 20.13 23.77
C LYS A 183 24.06 20.05 22.56
N TYR A 184 25.25 19.49 22.76
CA TYR A 184 26.11 18.96 21.70
C TYR A 184 25.65 17.57 21.25
N LEU A 185 25.66 17.33 19.93
CA LEU A 185 25.26 16.05 19.33
C LEU A 185 26.42 15.04 19.23
N ASP A 186 27.68 15.50 19.22
CA ASP A 186 28.90 14.68 19.18
C ASP A 186 29.92 15.16 20.23
N GLU A 187 30.55 14.23 20.95
CA GLU A 187 31.62 14.50 21.92
C GLU A 187 32.87 15.13 21.26
N LYS A 188 33.10 14.93 19.95
CA LYS A 188 34.22 15.59 19.24
C LYS A 188 34.00 17.08 19.04
N GLN A 189 32.75 17.56 18.99
CA GLN A 189 32.45 19.00 18.89
C GLN A 189 32.80 19.75 20.20
N ILE A 190 32.86 19.02 21.32
CA ILE A 190 33.28 19.54 22.63
C ILE A 190 34.78 19.89 22.64
N GLN A 191 35.59 19.27 21.78
CA GLN A 191 37.03 19.56 21.67
C GLN A 191 37.34 20.81 20.83
N ASN A 192 36.40 21.23 19.96
CA ASN A 192 36.55 22.39 19.07
C ASN A 192 35.86 23.66 19.61
N SER A 193 35.06 23.57 20.68
CA SER A 193 34.52 24.75 21.35
C SER A 193 35.60 25.35 22.25
N ILE A 194 35.96 26.61 21.96
CA ILE A 194 37.01 27.33 22.69
C ILE A 194 36.59 27.41 24.17
N TYR A 195 37.35 26.76 25.06
CA TYR A 195 37.05 26.61 26.48
C TYR A 195 37.10 27.96 27.22
N PHE A 196 35.98 28.65 27.38
CA PHE A 196 35.90 29.81 28.29
C PHE A 196 35.73 29.33 29.72
N HIS A 197 36.73 29.57 30.58
CA HIS A 197 36.57 29.43 32.02
C HIS A 197 36.12 30.75 32.63
N PRO A 198 35.16 30.76 33.58
CA PRO A 198 34.69 31.99 34.23
C PRO A 198 35.79 32.87 34.84
N HIS A 199 36.99 32.34 35.10
CA HIS A 199 38.14 33.09 35.62
C HIS A 199 38.98 33.86 34.57
N ASP A 200 38.70 33.71 33.27
CA ASP A 200 39.52 34.28 32.19
C ASP A 200 38.81 35.42 31.43
N TYR A 201 38.38 36.43 32.18
CA TYR A 201 37.61 37.58 31.68
C TYR A 201 38.35 38.40 30.59
N SER A 202 39.69 38.36 30.57
CA SER A 202 40.53 38.99 29.54
C SER A 202 40.32 38.40 28.15
N ASN A 203 40.15 37.08 28.04
CA ASN A 203 39.91 36.41 26.77
C ASN A 203 38.51 36.72 26.20
N TYR A 204 37.53 37.06 27.03
CA TYR A 204 36.17 37.40 26.59
C TYR A 204 36.07 38.71 25.81
N LYS A 205 36.66 39.82 26.30
CA LYS A 205 36.63 41.11 25.57
C LYS A 205 37.28 40.98 24.20
N ALA A 206 38.31 40.15 24.09
CA ALA A 206 38.94 39.81 22.83
C ALA A 206 38.00 38.98 21.93
N LEU A 207 37.32 37.96 22.48
CA LEU A 207 36.39 37.10 21.76
C LEU A 207 35.18 37.86 21.19
N LYS A 208 34.58 38.76 21.99
CA LYS A 208 33.48 39.62 21.55
C LYS A 208 33.94 40.58 20.45
N ALA A 209 35.12 41.19 20.60
CA ALA A 209 35.71 42.05 19.58
C ALA A 209 36.08 41.27 18.30
N GLU A 210 36.51 40.02 18.40
CA GLU A 210 36.80 39.13 17.26
C GLU A 210 35.53 38.78 16.49
N TYR A 211 34.46 38.38 17.18
CA TYR A 211 33.15 38.15 16.57
C TYR A 211 32.59 39.41 15.89
N ASP A 212 32.66 40.56 16.58
CA ASP A 212 32.20 41.84 16.03
C ASP A 212 33.07 42.27 14.80
N ASN A 213 34.35 41.87 14.74
CA ASN A 213 35.22 42.08 13.58
C ASN A 213 34.97 41.08 12.42
N GLN A 214 34.60 39.82 12.69
CA GLN A 214 34.20 38.85 11.64
C GLN A 214 32.88 39.25 10.94
N SER A 215 32.07 40.09 11.59
CA SER A 215 30.82 40.65 11.06
C SER A 215 31.01 41.82 10.06
N GLN A 216 32.25 42.25 9.79
CA GLN A 216 32.56 43.41 8.91
C GLN A 216 32.58 43.09 7.41
N TYR A 217 31.59 42.37 6.88
CA TYR A 217 31.37 42.35 5.43
C TYR A 217 30.19 43.27 5.08
N PRO A 218 30.36 44.25 4.17
CA PRO A 218 29.32 45.23 3.88
C PRO A 218 28.07 44.55 3.32
N VAL A 219 26.91 44.85 3.94
CA VAL A 219 25.60 44.47 3.41
C VAL A 219 25.43 45.12 2.04
N HIS A 220 24.96 44.35 1.05
CA HIS A 220 24.72 44.86 -0.28
C HIS A 220 23.63 45.95 -0.25
N THR A 221 24.00 47.20 -0.54
CA THR A 221 23.09 48.36 -0.41
C THR A 221 22.30 48.68 -1.69
N LYS A 222 22.73 48.16 -2.85
CA LYS A 222 22.10 48.42 -4.16
C LYS A 222 21.78 47.14 -4.90
N HIS A 223 20.54 46.67 -4.83
CA HIS A 223 20.12 45.45 -5.50
C HIS A 223 19.80 45.68 -6.99
N ALA A 224 19.99 44.63 -7.81
CA ALA A 224 19.65 44.65 -9.22
C ALA A 224 18.17 45.06 -9.43
N PHE A 225 17.92 45.79 -10.52
CA PHE A 225 16.60 46.35 -10.88
C PHE A 225 15.95 47.23 -9.80
N LYS A 226 16.74 47.77 -8.86
CA LYS A 226 16.27 48.61 -7.73
C LYS A 226 15.21 47.91 -6.86
N ILE A 227 15.26 46.57 -6.81
CA ILE A 227 14.35 45.80 -5.95
C ILE A 227 14.71 46.05 -4.49
N GLU A 228 13.70 46.35 -3.67
CA GLU A 228 13.89 46.64 -2.26
C GLU A 228 13.59 45.43 -1.36
N LYS A 229 14.15 45.45 -0.15
CA LYS A 229 13.94 44.41 0.86
C LYS A 229 12.59 44.59 1.55
N ASN A 230 11.85 43.49 1.69
CA ASN A 230 10.60 43.34 2.44
C ASN A 230 9.42 44.20 1.93
N GLY A 231 8.35 43.51 1.54
CA GLY A 231 7.03 44.14 1.36
C GLY A 231 6.46 44.70 2.67
N ASP A 232 5.38 45.47 2.54
CA ASP A 232 4.62 45.98 3.68
C ASP A 232 4.19 44.85 4.64
N ALA A 233 4.43 45.01 5.94
CA ALA A 233 4.20 43.98 6.95
C ALA A 233 2.72 43.56 7.03
N ASP A 234 1.78 44.49 6.80
CA ASP A 234 0.35 44.19 6.74
C ASP A 234 -0.03 43.37 5.50
N PHE A 235 0.59 43.70 4.37
CA PHE A 235 0.46 42.92 3.16
C PHE A 235 1.03 41.51 3.34
N LEU A 236 2.22 41.34 3.93
CA LEU A 236 2.82 40.03 4.19
C LEU A 236 1.95 39.16 5.09
N ARG A 237 1.40 39.71 6.18
CA ARG A 237 0.41 39.00 7.02
C ARG A 237 -0.83 38.59 6.24
N SER A 238 -1.32 39.46 5.35
CA SER A 238 -2.48 39.17 4.52
C SER A 238 -2.19 38.10 3.46
N LEU A 239 -0.97 38.11 2.92
CA LEU A 239 -0.45 37.14 1.96
C LEU A 239 -0.35 35.75 2.59
N GLU A 240 0.25 35.63 3.79
CA GLU A 240 0.33 34.37 4.54
C GLU A 240 -1.05 33.79 4.89
N ARG A 241 -2.02 34.65 5.21
CA ARG A 241 -3.39 34.19 5.50
C ARG A 241 -4.15 33.73 4.25
N LYS A 242 -3.93 34.39 3.11
CA LYS A 242 -4.61 34.07 1.85
C LYS A 242 -3.96 32.93 1.08
N ILE A 243 -2.67 32.70 1.31
CA ILE A 243 -1.87 31.63 0.74
C ILE A 243 -1.15 30.91 1.89
N PRO A 244 -1.90 30.23 2.79
CA PRO A 244 -1.29 29.52 3.90
C PRO A 244 -0.45 28.33 3.41
N ASP A 245 -0.80 27.78 2.24
CA ASP A 245 -0.06 26.74 1.52
C ASP A 245 0.30 27.27 0.13
N ARG A 246 1.60 27.40 -0.18
CA ARG A 246 2.03 28.00 -1.45
C ARG A 246 1.91 27.01 -2.62
N LYS A 247 1.45 25.78 -2.38
CA LYS A 247 1.08 24.82 -3.43
C LYS A 247 -0.01 25.31 -4.38
N GLU A 248 -0.75 26.36 -4.03
CA GLU A 248 -1.70 27.04 -4.94
C GLU A 248 -1.00 27.79 -6.09
N LEU A 249 0.33 28.00 -5.97
CA LEU A 249 1.20 28.67 -6.94
C LEU A 249 2.27 27.67 -7.42
N LYS A 250 2.12 27.16 -8.64
CA LYS A 250 3.05 26.14 -9.19
C LYS A 250 3.93 26.74 -10.28
N LEU A 251 5.23 26.80 -10.01
CA LEU A 251 6.26 27.17 -10.98
C LEU A 251 6.67 25.94 -11.80
N TYR A 252 6.63 26.02 -13.12
CA TYR A 252 7.05 24.93 -14.01
C TYR A 252 7.72 25.48 -15.28
N VAL A 253 8.51 24.63 -15.93
CA VAL A 253 9.30 24.97 -17.13
C VAL A 253 8.78 24.12 -18.29
N GLU A 254 8.44 24.74 -19.42
CA GLU A 254 8.08 24.04 -20.67
C GLU A 254 9.04 24.45 -21.78
N THR A 255 9.74 23.49 -22.38
CA THR A 255 10.72 23.68 -23.48
C THR A 255 11.71 24.82 -23.22
N ASP A 256 11.39 26.07 -23.58
CA ASP A 256 12.25 27.24 -23.43
C ASP A 256 11.63 28.36 -22.58
N SER A 257 10.52 28.13 -21.87
CA SER A 257 9.82 29.17 -21.10
C SER A 257 9.40 28.72 -19.71
N VAL A 258 9.25 29.69 -18.80
CA VAL A 258 8.89 29.45 -17.41
C VAL A 258 7.50 30.01 -17.14
N PHE A 259 6.68 29.21 -16.47
CA PHE A 259 5.27 29.52 -16.24
C PHE A 259 4.91 29.40 -14.76
N LEU A 260 3.95 30.22 -14.34
CA LEU A 260 3.32 30.14 -13.02
C LEU A 260 1.84 29.80 -13.17
N ARG A 261 1.41 28.67 -12.62
CA ARG A 261 0.00 28.29 -12.54
C ARG A 261 -0.61 28.72 -11.21
N LEU A 262 -1.77 29.39 -11.27
CA LEU A 262 -2.59 29.78 -10.13
C LEU A 262 -3.92 29.03 -10.18
N GLU A 263 -4.37 28.46 -9.07
CA GLU A 263 -5.62 27.68 -9.02
C GLU A 263 -6.90 28.54 -8.84
N ASP A 264 -6.74 29.81 -8.43
CA ASP A 264 -7.85 30.76 -8.23
C ASP A 264 -7.57 32.14 -8.86
N LYS A 265 -8.47 32.58 -9.73
CA LYS A 265 -8.49 33.91 -10.33
C LYS A 265 -8.61 35.06 -9.32
N LYS A 266 -9.24 34.85 -8.16
CA LYS A 266 -9.26 35.86 -7.08
C LYS A 266 -7.85 36.10 -6.53
N LEU A 267 -7.01 35.07 -6.54
CA LEU A 267 -5.63 35.17 -6.08
C LEU A 267 -4.81 36.04 -7.03
N LEU A 268 -4.99 35.88 -8.34
CA LEU A 268 -4.34 36.74 -9.35
C LEU A 268 -4.62 38.23 -9.09
N ARG A 269 -5.89 38.59 -8.85
CA ARG A 269 -6.28 39.98 -8.57
C ARG A 269 -5.70 40.53 -7.27
N PHE A 270 -5.41 39.66 -6.31
CA PHE A 270 -4.79 40.06 -5.05
C PHE A 270 -3.27 40.24 -5.20
N LEU A 271 -2.62 39.40 -6.00
CA LEU A 271 -1.18 39.46 -6.25
C LEU A 271 -0.79 40.58 -7.24
N LEU A 272 -1.58 40.82 -8.28
CA LEU A 272 -1.25 41.76 -9.35
C LEU A 272 -2.30 42.88 -9.45
N ASP A 273 -2.39 43.71 -8.41
CA ASP A 273 -3.29 44.87 -8.37
C ASP A 273 -2.60 46.19 -8.80
N GLY A 274 -1.28 46.27 -8.66
CA GLY A 274 -0.44 47.42 -9.04
C GLY A 274 0.42 47.15 -10.27
N SER A 275 0.81 48.22 -10.98
CA SER A 275 1.65 48.12 -12.18
C SER A 275 3.09 47.69 -11.91
N LYS A 276 3.56 47.84 -10.66
CA LYS A 276 4.89 47.39 -10.20
C LYS A 276 4.85 46.05 -9.45
N ASP A 277 3.71 45.38 -9.45
CA ASP A 277 3.61 44.01 -8.96
C ASP A 277 4.08 43.06 -10.07
N GLY A 278 4.78 41.99 -9.71
CA GLY A 278 5.37 41.11 -10.72
C GLY A 278 6.14 39.94 -10.15
N PHE A 279 6.87 39.26 -11.04
CA PHE A 279 7.73 38.15 -10.68
C PHE A 279 9.12 38.31 -11.29
N VAL A 280 10.12 37.76 -10.60
CA VAL A 280 11.50 37.65 -11.04
C VAL A 280 11.93 36.19 -10.96
N LEU A 281 12.58 35.68 -12.00
CA LEU A 281 13.24 34.38 -11.92
C LEU A 281 14.60 34.54 -11.26
N GLU A 282 14.90 33.66 -10.31
CA GLU A 282 16.19 33.59 -9.62
C GLU A 282 16.80 32.20 -9.78
N MET A 283 18.06 32.15 -10.23
CA MET A 283 18.85 30.94 -10.39
C MET A 283 19.84 30.83 -9.22
N VAL A 284 19.54 29.94 -8.28
CA VAL A 284 20.32 29.69 -7.06
C VAL A 284 21.34 28.60 -7.34
N PRO A 285 22.66 28.89 -7.25
CA PRO A 285 23.69 27.88 -7.50
C PRO A 285 23.70 26.83 -6.40
N LYS A 286 23.63 25.53 -6.76
CA LYS A 286 23.77 24.44 -5.78
C LYS A 286 25.16 24.42 -5.14
N SER A 287 26.16 24.95 -5.83
CA SER A 287 27.53 25.13 -5.32
C SER A 287 27.61 25.98 -4.04
N HIS A 288 26.64 26.86 -3.80
CA HIS A 288 26.58 27.68 -2.58
C HIS A 288 26.30 26.86 -1.31
N TYR A 289 25.88 25.61 -1.46
CA TYR A 289 25.47 24.71 -0.38
C TYR A 289 26.32 23.45 -0.30
N LYS A 290 27.38 23.34 -1.11
CA LYS A 290 28.39 22.29 -0.99
C LYS A 290 29.03 22.33 0.40
N CYS A 291 29.59 21.21 0.84
CA CYS A 291 30.27 21.03 2.12
C CYS A 291 31.63 21.73 2.18
N ASN A 292 31.59 23.04 1.96
CA ASN A 292 32.70 23.97 2.02
C ASN A 292 32.24 25.16 2.85
N GLN A 293 32.76 25.27 4.07
CA GLN A 293 32.39 26.32 5.03
C GLN A 293 32.61 27.72 4.45
N GLN A 294 33.71 27.93 3.71
CA GLN A 294 34.01 29.22 3.10
C GLN A 294 32.92 29.64 2.12
N ALA A 295 32.51 28.74 1.23
CA ALA A 295 31.40 28.96 0.30
C ALA A 295 30.09 29.25 1.04
N TYR A 296 29.75 28.42 2.03
CA TYR A 296 28.49 28.52 2.76
C TYR A 296 28.33 29.88 3.46
N TYR A 297 29.35 30.34 4.20
CA TYR A 297 29.26 31.60 4.96
C TYR A 297 29.56 32.86 4.16
N GLN A 298 30.46 32.80 3.16
CA GLN A 298 30.94 34.01 2.48
C GLN A 298 30.05 34.48 1.34
N TYR A 299 29.45 33.56 0.57
CA TYR A 299 28.65 33.94 -0.61
C TYR A 299 27.47 34.82 -0.22
N PRO A 300 27.30 36.03 -0.83
CA PRO A 300 26.18 36.89 -0.50
C PRO A 300 24.85 36.21 -0.83
N ALA A 301 24.01 35.99 0.18
CA ALA A 301 22.74 35.31 0.03
C ALA A 301 21.72 35.83 1.07
N ARG A 302 20.48 35.38 0.96
CA ARG A 302 19.46 35.66 1.99
C ARG A 302 19.83 35.04 3.34
N ARG A 303 20.40 33.83 3.37
CA ARG A 303 20.78 33.09 4.59
C ARG A 303 21.72 33.85 5.53
N ASN A 304 22.65 34.62 4.99
CA ASN A 304 23.61 35.41 5.77
C ASN A 304 23.26 36.91 5.79
N ASN A 305 22.05 37.28 5.35
CA ASN A 305 21.56 38.66 5.26
C ASN A 305 22.43 39.62 4.42
N ARG A 306 23.35 39.11 3.60
CA ARG A 306 24.25 39.94 2.78
C ARG A 306 23.59 40.40 1.47
N CYS A 307 22.60 39.67 0.96
CA CYS A 307 21.84 40.01 -0.23
C CYS A 307 20.37 39.58 -0.07
N ILE A 308 19.42 40.27 -0.73
CA ILE A 308 18.01 39.81 -0.81
C ILE A 308 17.82 38.65 -1.81
N PHE A 309 18.84 38.37 -2.61
CA PHE A 309 18.89 37.24 -3.56
C PHE A 309 19.85 36.19 -3.04
N SER A 310 19.54 34.91 -3.22
CA SER A 310 20.44 33.77 -3.01
C SER A 310 21.16 33.35 -4.30
N GLY A 311 20.78 33.94 -5.43
CA GLY A 311 21.31 33.61 -6.76
C GLY A 311 21.31 34.78 -7.73
N LYS A 312 21.57 34.48 -9.00
CA LYS A 312 21.46 35.45 -10.10
C LYS A 312 19.99 35.61 -10.48
N ILE A 313 19.57 36.82 -10.84
CA ILE A 313 18.16 37.08 -11.22
C ILE A 313 18.03 37.51 -12.68
N ALA A 314 16.91 37.14 -13.29
CA ALA A 314 16.46 37.64 -14.59
C ALA A 314 15.78 39.02 -14.47
N GLU A 315 15.45 39.64 -15.60
CA GLU A 315 14.67 40.87 -15.64
C GLU A 315 13.26 40.65 -15.03
N PRO A 316 12.76 41.56 -14.16
CA PRO A 316 11.42 41.47 -13.63
C PRO A 316 10.35 41.55 -14.72
N VAL A 317 9.35 40.67 -14.63
CA VAL A 317 8.14 40.76 -15.45
C VAL A 317 7.01 41.27 -14.56
N TYR A 318 6.56 42.49 -14.84
CA TYR A 318 5.49 43.15 -14.09
C TYR A 318 4.11 42.87 -14.69
N ARG A 319 3.08 43.17 -13.90
CA ARG A 319 1.65 42.97 -14.19
C ARG A 319 1.27 43.22 -15.66
N ASP A 320 1.68 44.35 -16.21
CA ASP A 320 1.24 44.79 -17.54
C ASP A 320 1.78 43.89 -18.68
N LYS A 321 2.85 43.12 -18.42
CA LYS A 321 3.37 42.07 -19.32
C LYS A 321 2.88 40.66 -18.96
N LEU A 322 2.40 40.45 -17.74
CA LEU A 322 1.97 39.14 -17.23
C LEU A 322 0.50 38.84 -17.54
N VAL A 323 -0.35 39.86 -17.61
CA VAL A 323 -1.80 39.70 -17.65
C VAL A 323 -2.41 40.49 -18.78
N ASP A 324 -3.20 39.84 -19.64
CA ASP A 324 -4.04 40.50 -20.64
C ASP A 324 -5.51 40.58 -20.16
N ASN A 325 -6.32 41.43 -20.79
CA ASN A 325 -7.75 41.57 -20.52
C ASN A 325 -8.52 40.23 -20.65
N ASP A 326 -8.04 39.31 -21.47
CA ASP A 326 -8.65 37.99 -21.67
C ASP A 326 -8.40 37.02 -20.49
N ASP A 327 -7.30 37.16 -19.75
CA ASP A 327 -7.07 36.37 -18.51
C ASP A 327 -8.10 36.74 -17.44
N TYR A 328 -8.44 38.03 -17.35
CA TYR A 328 -9.51 38.53 -16.48
C TYR A 328 -10.92 38.18 -16.97
N ARG A 329 -11.10 37.75 -18.23
CA ARG A 329 -12.40 37.32 -18.81
C ARG A 329 -12.54 35.80 -18.98
N SER A 330 -11.44 35.05 -18.88
CA SER A 330 -11.43 33.59 -19.00
C SER A 330 -12.44 32.92 -18.05
N ARG A 331 -13.18 31.94 -18.59
CA ARG A 331 -14.06 31.04 -17.84
C ARG A 331 -13.28 29.89 -17.17
N ARG A 332 -11.99 29.73 -17.46
CA ARG A 332 -11.12 28.76 -16.78
C ARG A 332 -10.89 29.21 -15.34
N ARG A 333 -10.83 28.24 -14.42
CA ARG A 333 -10.63 28.52 -12.98
C ARG A 333 -9.15 28.72 -12.65
N ASP A 334 -8.28 28.01 -13.35
CA ASP A 334 -6.83 28.12 -13.31
C ASP A 334 -6.30 29.14 -14.32
N ILE A 335 -5.23 29.83 -13.95
CA ILE A 335 -4.56 30.86 -14.75
C ILE A 335 -3.09 30.49 -14.89
N VAL A 336 -2.55 30.61 -16.09
CA VAL A 336 -1.13 30.36 -16.39
C VAL A 336 -0.51 31.68 -16.81
N LEU A 337 0.48 32.13 -16.05
CA LEU A 337 1.26 33.34 -16.35
C LEU A 337 2.59 32.93 -16.98
N ASN A 338 2.94 33.55 -18.10
CA ASN A 338 4.27 33.40 -18.70
C ASN A 338 5.26 34.34 -18.00
N LEU A 339 6.23 33.77 -17.28
CA LEU A 339 7.27 34.53 -16.56
C LEU A 339 8.47 34.87 -17.44
N GLY A 340 8.47 34.44 -18.71
CA GLY A 340 9.52 34.72 -19.69
C GLY A 340 10.28 33.47 -20.14
N VAL A 341 11.28 33.70 -20.98
CA VAL A 341 12.17 32.65 -21.51
C VAL A 341 13.04 32.11 -20.37
N LYS A 342 13.26 30.79 -20.37
CA LYS A 342 14.20 30.12 -19.49
C LYS A 342 15.58 30.80 -19.62
N PRO A 343 16.19 31.27 -18.53
CA PRO A 343 17.50 31.90 -18.59
C PRO A 343 18.56 30.94 -19.16
N ASP A 344 19.43 31.42 -20.06
CA ASP A 344 20.50 30.61 -20.69
C ASP A 344 21.42 29.90 -19.68
N LEU A 345 21.60 30.51 -18.51
CA LEU A 345 22.40 30.00 -17.40
C LEU A 345 21.72 28.85 -16.63
N PHE A 346 20.46 28.52 -16.91
CA PHE A 346 19.71 27.54 -16.12
C PHE A 346 19.99 26.10 -16.56
N ASN A 347 20.92 25.46 -15.85
CA ASN A 347 21.10 24.02 -15.80
C ASN A 347 20.50 23.46 -14.49
N PRO A 348 19.48 22.59 -14.52
CA PRO A 348 18.85 22.03 -13.31
C PRO A 348 19.79 21.17 -12.46
N ASP A 349 20.91 20.70 -13.01
CA ASP A 349 21.92 19.95 -12.25
C ASP A 349 22.77 20.89 -11.38
N GLU A 350 23.01 22.12 -11.83
CA GLU A 350 23.87 23.10 -11.17
C GLU A 350 23.10 24.18 -10.40
N TYR A 351 21.85 24.44 -10.78
CA TYR A 351 21.03 25.52 -10.25
C TYR A 351 19.64 25.03 -9.85
N GLU A 352 19.09 25.63 -8.80
CA GLU A 352 17.65 25.61 -8.53
C GLU A 352 17.03 26.93 -8.98
N MET A 353 15.78 26.90 -9.44
CA MET A 353 15.06 28.10 -9.85
C MET A 353 13.99 28.47 -8.84
N ASN A 354 13.94 29.76 -8.51
CA ASN A 354 12.87 30.36 -7.73
C ASN A 354 12.11 31.39 -8.57
N ALA A 355 10.84 31.60 -8.25
CA ALA A 355 10.09 32.77 -8.66
C ALA A 355 9.92 33.71 -7.46
N LEU A 356 10.51 34.89 -7.55
CA LEU A 356 10.44 35.94 -6.55
C LEU A 356 9.24 36.83 -6.86
N TYR A 357 8.23 36.81 -6.00
CA TYR A 357 7.09 37.70 -6.12
C TYR A 357 7.41 39.09 -5.57
N LEU A 358 7.12 40.10 -6.37
CA LEU A 358 7.33 41.51 -6.09
C LEU A 358 5.99 42.20 -5.87
N LYS A 359 5.87 42.93 -4.76
CA LYS A 359 4.78 43.87 -4.49
C LYS A 359 5.34 45.28 -4.49
N ASP A 360 4.87 46.15 -5.38
CA ASP A 360 5.42 47.51 -5.57
C ASP A 360 6.96 47.51 -5.69
N ASN A 361 7.52 46.60 -6.48
CA ASN A 361 8.97 46.37 -6.63
C ASN A 361 9.74 45.94 -5.36
N LYS A 362 9.04 45.43 -4.33
CA LYS A 362 9.63 44.90 -3.09
C LYS A 362 9.48 43.39 -3.02
N LEU A 363 10.57 42.69 -2.69
CA LEU A 363 10.54 41.25 -2.51
C LEU A 363 9.58 40.88 -1.37
N SER A 364 8.51 40.15 -1.70
CA SER A 364 7.42 39.84 -0.77
C SER A 364 7.19 38.34 -0.57
N MET A 365 7.54 37.49 -1.55
CA MET A 365 7.49 36.04 -1.40
C MET A 365 8.53 35.38 -2.30
N VAL A 366 9.09 34.25 -1.83
CA VAL A 366 9.94 33.35 -2.61
C VAL A 366 9.12 32.09 -2.89
N LEU A 367 8.90 31.77 -4.16
CA LEU A 367 8.29 30.53 -4.62
C LEU A 367 9.39 29.63 -5.14
N LEU A 368 9.54 28.46 -4.55
CA LEU A 368 10.48 27.46 -5.03
C LEU A 368 9.87 26.73 -6.23
N GLN A 369 10.71 26.30 -7.17
CA GLN A 369 10.26 25.32 -8.15
C GLN A 369 9.88 24.03 -7.42
N SER A 370 8.59 23.68 -7.43
CA SER A 370 8.13 22.41 -6.86
C SER A 370 8.74 21.28 -7.67
N SER A 371 9.53 20.44 -7.00
CA SER A 371 10.27 19.36 -7.63
C SER A 371 9.43 18.07 -7.72
N LEU A 372 8.36 17.91 -6.93
CA LEU A 372 7.66 16.64 -6.80
C LEU A 372 7.10 16.11 -8.12
N CYS A 373 7.59 14.95 -8.51
CA CYS A 373 7.18 14.27 -9.73
C CYS A 373 6.02 13.32 -9.42
N GLY A 374 4.83 13.71 -9.84
CA GLY A 374 3.73 12.77 -9.99
C GLY A 374 3.94 11.94 -11.25
N GLU A 375 3.47 10.71 -11.24
CA GLU A 375 3.64 9.76 -12.34
C GLU A 375 2.37 8.93 -12.46
N LEU A 376 1.92 8.65 -13.69
CA LEU A 376 0.79 7.75 -13.86
C LEU A 376 1.21 6.36 -13.41
N LEU A 377 0.35 5.70 -12.62
CA LEU A 377 0.63 4.37 -12.15
C LEU A 377 0.53 3.41 -13.35
N ILE A 378 1.70 2.94 -13.77
CA ILE A 378 1.85 1.88 -14.75
C ILE A 378 1.87 0.59 -13.92
N SER A 379 0.77 -0.16 -13.93
CA SER A 379 0.66 -1.41 -13.19
C SER A 379 0.69 -2.59 -14.15
N GLU A 380 1.39 -3.64 -13.75
CA GLU A 380 1.12 -5.02 -14.16
C GLU A 380 0.28 -5.66 -13.06
N PRO A 381 -1.05 -5.74 -13.22
CA PRO A 381 -1.88 -6.53 -12.32
C PRO A 381 -1.36 -7.96 -12.28
N ALA A 382 -1.74 -8.71 -11.25
CA ALA A 382 -1.46 -10.15 -11.28
C ALA A 382 -2.12 -10.74 -12.52
N SER A 383 -1.38 -11.55 -13.29
CA SER A 383 -1.95 -12.31 -14.40
C SER A 383 -3.15 -13.11 -13.88
N LEU A 384 -4.28 -12.91 -14.53
CA LEU A 384 -5.52 -13.60 -14.24
C LEU A 384 -5.60 -14.85 -15.10
N GLU A 385 -5.84 -15.99 -14.45
CA GLU A 385 -6.05 -17.24 -15.16
C GLU A 385 -7.37 -17.23 -15.92
N MET A 386 -7.35 -17.69 -17.16
CA MET A 386 -8.55 -17.85 -17.98
C MET A 386 -9.40 -19.00 -17.46
N ILE A 387 -10.69 -18.75 -17.24
CA ILE A 387 -11.67 -19.77 -16.87
C ILE A 387 -12.27 -20.35 -18.15
N TYR A 388 -12.14 -21.66 -18.35
CA TYR A 388 -12.71 -22.31 -19.52
C TYR A 388 -14.09 -22.90 -19.20
N PRO A 389 -15.10 -22.71 -20.07
CA PRO A 389 -16.47 -23.14 -19.79
C PRO A 389 -16.63 -24.67 -19.73
N PHE A 390 -15.61 -25.43 -20.14
CA PHE A 390 -15.61 -26.89 -20.22
C PHE A 390 -14.79 -27.58 -19.11
N ASP A 391 -14.22 -26.82 -18.16
CA ASP A 391 -13.47 -27.43 -17.05
C ASP A 391 -14.36 -28.19 -16.06
N ASP A 392 -15.53 -27.63 -15.73
CA ASP A 392 -16.48 -28.19 -14.76
C ASP A 392 -17.87 -28.41 -15.39
N VAL A 393 -17.97 -29.47 -16.19
CA VAL A 393 -19.21 -29.83 -16.90
C VAL A 393 -19.66 -31.20 -16.43
N ASN A 394 -20.92 -31.29 -16.00
CA ASN A 394 -21.58 -32.56 -15.75
C ASN A 394 -22.69 -32.77 -16.77
N TYR A 395 -22.38 -33.52 -17.83
CA TYR A 395 -23.37 -33.98 -18.79
C TYR A 395 -23.96 -35.33 -18.36
N LEU A 396 -25.28 -35.41 -18.42
CA LEU A 396 -26.05 -36.63 -18.21
C LEU A 396 -26.92 -36.86 -19.46
N PRO A 397 -26.76 -38.01 -20.14
CA PRO A 397 -27.60 -38.37 -21.29
C PRO A 397 -29.05 -38.63 -20.86
N ASP A 398 -30.00 -38.34 -21.76
CA ASP A 398 -31.44 -38.57 -21.54
C ASP A 398 -31.82 -39.99 -21.97
N VAL A 399 -31.48 -40.96 -21.13
CA VAL A 399 -31.62 -42.40 -21.40
C VAL A 399 -32.37 -43.10 -20.28
N GLU A 400 -33.40 -43.86 -20.66
CA GLU A 400 -34.24 -44.62 -19.72
C GLU A 400 -33.73 -46.06 -19.54
N LYS A 401 -34.12 -46.72 -18.45
CA LYS A 401 -33.84 -48.15 -18.24
C LYS A 401 -34.65 -49.02 -19.21
N ASP A 402 -34.08 -50.16 -19.58
CA ASP A 402 -34.73 -51.18 -20.43
C ASP A 402 -35.00 -52.45 -19.61
N THR A 403 -36.04 -53.21 -19.97
CA THR A 403 -36.45 -54.41 -19.23
C THR A 403 -36.82 -55.55 -20.16
N LEU A 404 -36.31 -56.74 -19.86
CA LEU A 404 -36.69 -57.98 -20.53
C LEU A 404 -37.30 -58.94 -19.50
N ASP A 405 -38.55 -59.34 -19.72
CA ASP A 405 -39.24 -60.39 -18.96
C ASP A 405 -39.22 -61.69 -19.77
N LEU A 406 -38.77 -62.80 -19.15
CA LEU A 406 -38.68 -64.13 -19.75
C LEU A 406 -39.36 -65.15 -18.84
N LYS A 407 -39.90 -66.21 -19.43
CA LYS A 407 -40.34 -67.41 -18.70
C LYS A 407 -39.69 -68.63 -19.31
N VAL A 408 -38.88 -69.33 -18.53
CA VAL A 408 -38.06 -70.46 -18.98
C VAL A 408 -38.52 -71.72 -18.27
N PHE A 409 -38.82 -72.77 -19.03
CA PHE A 409 -39.17 -74.09 -18.53
C PHE A 409 -37.93 -75.00 -18.53
N TYR A 410 -37.92 -76.00 -17.64
CA TYR A 410 -36.80 -76.92 -17.50
C TYR A 410 -37.28 -78.37 -17.46
N ASP A 411 -36.57 -79.23 -18.20
CA ASP A 411 -36.72 -80.66 -18.06
C ASP A 411 -36.20 -81.15 -16.70
N ARG A 412 -36.54 -82.39 -16.36
CA ARG A 412 -36.13 -83.03 -15.11
C ARG A 412 -34.61 -83.06 -14.99
N GLY A 413 -34.07 -82.45 -13.93
CA GLY A 413 -32.63 -82.41 -13.68
C GLY A 413 -31.83 -81.56 -14.66
N GLU A 414 -32.49 -80.88 -15.62
CA GLU A 414 -31.83 -80.01 -16.59
C GLU A 414 -31.30 -78.75 -15.92
N VAL A 415 -30.09 -78.33 -16.31
CA VAL A 415 -29.43 -77.12 -15.82
C VAL A 415 -29.30 -76.05 -16.91
N ASP A 416 -29.17 -76.44 -18.18
CA ASP A 416 -28.90 -75.54 -19.32
C ASP A 416 -30.11 -75.50 -20.25
N ALA A 417 -31.09 -74.65 -19.93
CA ALA A 417 -32.25 -74.43 -20.79
C ALA A 417 -31.87 -73.61 -22.06
N ASP A 418 -32.70 -73.72 -23.10
CA ASP A 418 -32.48 -73.02 -24.37
C ASP A 418 -32.92 -71.55 -24.30
N PHE A 419 -31.96 -70.65 -24.02
CA PHE A 419 -32.20 -69.21 -23.88
C PHE A 419 -32.14 -68.42 -25.21
N LYS A 420 -32.85 -68.87 -26.25
CA LYS A 420 -32.81 -68.23 -27.59
C LYS A 420 -33.08 -66.72 -27.60
N GLU A 421 -33.91 -66.25 -26.67
CA GLU A 421 -34.32 -64.84 -26.57
C GLU A 421 -33.25 -63.91 -25.96
N ILE A 422 -32.25 -64.46 -25.25
CA ILE A 422 -31.20 -63.66 -24.59
C ILE A 422 -30.20 -63.08 -25.59
N PHE A 423 -29.80 -63.85 -26.60
CA PHE A 423 -28.74 -63.40 -27.54
C PHE A 423 -29.13 -62.15 -28.34
N PRO A 424 -30.35 -62.06 -28.93
CA PRO A 424 -30.79 -60.84 -29.60
C PRO A 424 -30.87 -59.64 -28.64
N TYR A 425 -31.30 -59.87 -27.39
CA TYR A 425 -31.37 -58.81 -26.38
C TYR A 425 -29.98 -58.31 -25.98
N ILE A 426 -29.01 -59.19 -25.72
CA ILE A 426 -27.61 -58.81 -25.45
C ILE A 426 -27.06 -57.96 -26.60
N LYS A 427 -27.31 -58.35 -27.86
CA LYS A 427 -26.89 -57.57 -29.02
C LYS A 427 -27.54 -56.16 -29.04
N GLN A 428 -28.82 -56.06 -28.72
CA GLN A 428 -29.51 -54.78 -28.59
C GLN A 428 -28.92 -53.92 -27.48
N LEU A 429 -28.58 -54.51 -26.33
CA LEU A 429 -27.93 -53.80 -25.23
C LEU A 429 -26.54 -53.29 -25.63
N GLN A 430 -25.75 -54.09 -26.37
CA GLN A 430 -24.45 -53.66 -26.92
C GLN A 430 -24.62 -52.43 -27.82
N GLU A 431 -25.57 -52.46 -28.75
CA GLU A 431 -25.82 -51.36 -29.69
C GLU A 431 -26.29 -50.08 -28.98
N LYS A 432 -27.01 -50.20 -27.85
CA LYS A 432 -27.46 -49.06 -27.04
C LYS A 432 -26.45 -48.60 -25.98
N ASN A 433 -25.31 -49.29 -25.81
CA ASN A 433 -24.38 -49.10 -24.69
C ASN A 433 -25.02 -49.33 -23.29
N TYR A 434 -25.90 -50.32 -23.16
CA TYR A 434 -26.54 -50.66 -21.88
C TYR A 434 -25.75 -51.75 -21.16
N ILE A 435 -25.95 -51.84 -19.86
CA ILE A 435 -25.45 -52.91 -18.99
C ILE A 435 -26.61 -53.51 -18.22
N VAL A 436 -26.54 -54.78 -17.86
CA VAL A 436 -27.46 -55.40 -16.93
C VAL A 436 -27.09 -54.97 -15.52
N GLY A 437 -27.98 -54.20 -14.89
CA GLY A 437 -27.80 -53.74 -13.51
C GLY A 437 -28.34 -54.74 -12.50
N LYS A 438 -29.54 -55.28 -12.76
CA LYS A 438 -30.24 -56.18 -11.84
C LYS A 438 -30.95 -57.31 -12.60
N VAL A 439 -30.98 -58.50 -12.01
CA VAL A 439 -31.78 -59.63 -12.47
C VAL A 439 -32.63 -60.13 -11.30
N GLU A 440 -33.94 -60.20 -11.52
CA GLU A 440 -34.92 -60.75 -10.58
C GLU A 440 -35.37 -62.13 -11.09
N ILE A 441 -35.29 -63.16 -10.25
CA ILE A 441 -35.63 -64.54 -10.62
C ILE A 441 -36.64 -65.09 -9.61
N GLU A 442 -37.81 -65.46 -10.11
CA GLU A 442 -38.81 -66.24 -9.38
C GLU A 442 -38.85 -67.65 -9.98
N ALA A 443 -38.37 -68.64 -9.24
CA ALA A 443 -38.32 -70.02 -9.72
C ALA A 443 -39.19 -70.96 -8.89
N CYS A 444 -39.91 -71.80 -9.63
CA CYS A 444 -40.70 -72.88 -9.12
C CYS A 444 -39.99 -74.19 -9.44
N ALA A 445 -39.65 -74.94 -8.40
CA ALA A 445 -39.29 -76.35 -8.52
C ALA A 445 -40.56 -77.19 -8.42
N SER A 446 -40.54 -78.35 -9.05
CA SER A 446 -41.56 -79.37 -8.90
C SER A 446 -41.41 -80.10 -7.55
N VAL A 447 -42.46 -80.79 -7.09
CA VAL A 447 -42.53 -81.35 -5.71
C VAL A 447 -41.77 -82.68 -5.53
N GLU A 448 -41.34 -83.31 -6.62
CA GLU A 448 -40.47 -84.49 -6.63
C GLU A 448 -39.03 -84.14 -6.25
N GLY A 449 -38.24 -85.18 -5.99
CA GLY A 449 -36.90 -85.07 -5.46
C GLY A 449 -36.87 -84.72 -3.97
N THR A 450 -35.73 -84.22 -3.52
CA THR A 450 -35.56 -83.69 -2.16
C THR A 450 -35.52 -82.17 -2.22
N ALA A 451 -36.01 -81.50 -1.18
CA ALA A 451 -35.92 -80.04 -1.07
C ALA A 451 -34.47 -79.54 -1.24
N GLU A 452 -33.49 -80.28 -0.70
CA GLU A 452 -32.06 -79.95 -0.86
C GLU A 452 -31.59 -80.09 -2.32
N GLY A 453 -32.00 -81.16 -3.00
CA GLY A 453 -31.70 -81.39 -4.42
C GLY A 453 -32.28 -80.31 -5.31
N ASN A 454 -33.54 -79.91 -5.06
CA ASN A 454 -34.23 -78.85 -5.78
C ASN A 454 -33.53 -77.49 -5.57
N ARG A 455 -33.10 -77.19 -4.34
CA ARG A 455 -32.32 -75.98 -4.03
C ARG A 455 -30.95 -75.96 -4.74
N LYS A 456 -30.26 -77.09 -4.79
CA LYS A 456 -28.97 -77.22 -5.47
C LYS A 456 -29.11 -77.06 -6.99
N LEU A 457 -30.10 -77.72 -7.58
CA LEU A 457 -30.36 -77.65 -9.02
C LEU A 457 -30.71 -76.22 -9.44
N PHE A 458 -31.52 -75.53 -8.62
CA PHE A 458 -31.82 -74.13 -8.81
C PHE A 458 -30.57 -73.24 -8.81
N THR A 459 -29.67 -73.43 -7.83
CA THR A 459 -28.43 -72.65 -7.73
C THR A 459 -27.59 -72.79 -9.00
N GLN A 460 -27.53 -74.01 -9.57
CA GLN A 460 -26.81 -74.27 -10.81
C GLN A 460 -27.47 -73.58 -12.02
N ARG A 461 -28.81 -73.56 -12.09
CA ARG A 461 -29.56 -72.86 -13.16
C ARG A 461 -29.34 -71.35 -13.13
N VAL A 462 -29.37 -70.72 -11.95
CA VAL A 462 -29.10 -69.28 -11.81
C VAL A 462 -27.68 -68.96 -12.25
N GLU A 463 -26.68 -69.70 -11.79
CA GLU A 463 -25.30 -69.43 -12.16
C GLU A 463 -25.09 -69.57 -13.68
N LYS A 464 -25.73 -70.58 -14.30
CA LYS A 464 -25.71 -70.77 -15.75
C LYS A 464 -26.37 -69.61 -16.49
N PHE A 465 -27.53 -69.15 -16.04
CA PHE A 465 -28.23 -68.00 -16.61
C PHE A 465 -27.38 -66.71 -16.51
N VAL A 466 -26.92 -66.39 -15.30
CA VAL A 466 -26.17 -65.15 -15.03
C VAL A 466 -24.83 -65.15 -15.76
N SER A 467 -24.18 -66.31 -15.94
CA SER A 467 -22.93 -66.41 -16.69
C SER A 467 -23.05 -65.88 -18.12
N ARG A 468 -24.23 -66.00 -18.76
CA ARG A 468 -24.46 -65.49 -20.13
C ARG A 468 -24.35 -63.96 -20.23
N PHE A 469 -24.66 -63.24 -19.14
CA PHE A 469 -24.50 -61.79 -19.09
C PHE A 469 -23.10 -61.37 -18.60
N ARG A 470 -22.43 -62.19 -17.80
CA ARG A 470 -21.03 -61.92 -17.38
C ARG A 470 -20.06 -61.94 -18.57
N ASP A 471 -20.34 -62.75 -19.59
CA ASP A 471 -19.55 -62.74 -20.84
C ASP A 471 -19.73 -61.42 -21.64
N PHE A 472 -20.82 -60.70 -21.41
CA PHE A 472 -21.15 -59.45 -22.08
C PHE A 472 -20.61 -58.21 -21.33
N GLN A 473 -20.45 -58.28 -20.01
CA GLN A 473 -20.03 -57.15 -19.20
C GLN A 473 -19.15 -57.55 -18.00
N ASP A 474 -18.22 -56.67 -17.65
CA ASP A 474 -17.40 -56.81 -16.43
C ASP A 474 -18.10 -56.29 -15.16
N LYS A 475 -19.19 -55.53 -15.31
CA LYS A 475 -19.88 -54.91 -14.17
C LYS A 475 -20.70 -55.93 -13.39
N LYS A 476 -20.63 -55.84 -12.06
CA LYS A 476 -21.38 -56.71 -11.15
C LYS A 476 -22.88 -56.56 -11.38
N ILE A 477 -23.57 -57.69 -11.49
CA ILE A 477 -25.03 -57.79 -11.59
C ILE A 477 -25.60 -58.01 -10.19
N GLU A 478 -26.58 -57.19 -9.80
CA GLU A 478 -27.38 -57.44 -8.60
C GLU A 478 -28.39 -58.57 -8.86
N LEU A 479 -28.39 -59.59 -8.01
CA LEU A 479 -29.28 -60.75 -8.16
C LEU A 479 -30.28 -60.77 -7.01
N GLU A 480 -31.56 -60.75 -7.36
CA GLU A 480 -32.65 -61.01 -6.43
C GLU A 480 -33.32 -62.33 -6.82
N VAL A 481 -33.34 -63.26 -5.90
CA VAL A 481 -33.65 -64.65 -6.20
C VAL A 481 -34.63 -65.18 -5.17
N ASN A 482 -35.79 -65.61 -5.64
CA ASN A 482 -36.81 -66.26 -4.83
C ASN A 482 -37.11 -67.66 -5.40
N THR A 483 -37.12 -68.65 -4.52
CA THR A 483 -37.27 -70.07 -4.89
C THR A 483 -38.25 -70.76 -4.00
N GLN A 484 -39.15 -71.52 -4.59
CA GLN A 484 -40.06 -72.37 -3.85
C GLN A 484 -40.38 -73.62 -4.66
N GLU A 485 -40.78 -74.68 -3.96
CA GLU A 485 -41.44 -75.82 -4.59
C GLU A 485 -42.90 -75.44 -4.84
N ASN A 486 -43.43 -75.81 -6.01
CA ASN A 486 -44.72 -75.35 -6.48
C ASN A 486 -45.88 -76.20 -5.93
N TRP A 487 -45.89 -76.37 -4.62
CA TRP A 487 -46.92 -77.12 -3.90
C TRP A 487 -48.33 -76.62 -4.22
N LYS A 488 -48.50 -75.31 -4.37
CA LYS A 488 -49.77 -74.71 -4.76
C LYS A 488 -50.27 -75.26 -6.10
N MET A 489 -49.42 -75.23 -7.13
CA MET A 489 -49.77 -75.76 -8.45
C MET A 489 -49.97 -77.28 -8.42
N PHE A 490 -49.16 -78.01 -7.65
CA PHE A 490 -49.35 -79.45 -7.48
C PHE A 490 -50.73 -79.79 -6.89
N TYR A 491 -51.14 -79.12 -5.81
CA TYR A 491 -52.46 -79.30 -5.21
C TYR A 491 -53.59 -78.92 -6.16
N GLU A 492 -53.42 -77.87 -6.97
CA GLU A 492 -54.38 -77.49 -8.02
C GLU A 492 -54.48 -78.58 -9.11
N GLN A 493 -53.35 -79.16 -9.53
CA GLN A 493 -53.29 -80.21 -10.57
C GLN A 493 -53.92 -81.53 -10.11
N ILE A 494 -53.72 -81.94 -8.85
CA ILE A 494 -54.27 -83.22 -8.36
C ILE A 494 -55.77 -83.16 -8.02
N LYS A 495 -56.33 -81.97 -7.79
CA LYS A 495 -57.71 -81.76 -7.34
C LYS A 495 -58.80 -82.27 -8.28
N SER A 496 -58.48 -82.46 -9.56
CA SER A 496 -59.42 -83.00 -10.55
C SER A 496 -58.83 -84.19 -11.29
N SER A 497 -57.97 -84.95 -10.60
CA SER A 497 -57.28 -86.13 -11.12
C SER A 497 -57.59 -87.37 -10.27
N ASP A 498 -57.18 -88.54 -10.75
CA ASP A 498 -57.26 -89.81 -10.00
C ASP A 498 -56.45 -89.80 -8.68
N TYR A 499 -55.64 -88.75 -8.47
CA TYR A 499 -54.77 -88.56 -7.30
C TYR A 499 -55.30 -87.55 -6.28
N GLU A 500 -56.57 -87.13 -6.38
CA GLU A 500 -57.19 -86.17 -5.44
C GLU A 500 -57.01 -86.57 -3.97
N TRP A 501 -56.97 -87.87 -3.69
CA TRP A 501 -56.77 -88.42 -2.35
C TRP A 501 -55.47 -87.98 -1.68
N LEU A 502 -54.41 -87.67 -2.45
CA LEU A 502 -53.13 -87.16 -1.93
C LEU A 502 -53.26 -85.81 -1.20
N GLN A 503 -54.35 -85.05 -1.40
CA GLN A 503 -54.57 -83.78 -0.67
C GLN A 503 -54.71 -83.96 0.85
N LYS A 504 -55.02 -85.17 1.32
CA LYS A 504 -55.20 -85.47 2.74
C LYS A 504 -53.91 -85.93 3.42
N GLU A 505 -52.85 -86.18 2.64
CA GLU A 505 -51.57 -86.66 3.10
C GLU A 505 -50.63 -85.50 3.44
N ASP A 506 -49.66 -85.74 4.31
CA ASP A 506 -48.62 -84.76 4.61
C ASP A 506 -47.63 -84.63 3.45
N THR A 507 -47.03 -83.44 3.29
CA THR A 507 -46.07 -83.16 2.20
C THR A 507 -44.91 -84.17 2.09
N SER A 508 -44.48 -84.79 3.20
CA SER A 508 -43.47 -85.85 3.20
C SER A 508 -43.95 -87.14 2.54
N ASP A 509 -45.22 -87.49 2.73
CA ASP A 509 -45.82 -88.73 2.24
C ASP A 509 -46.19 -88.58 0.76
N ILE A 510 -46.74 -87.43 0.38
CA ILE A 510 -46.93 -87.03 -1.02
C ILE A 510 -45.60 -87.10 -1.77
N ARG A 511 -44.55 -86.50 -1.21
CA ARG A 511 -43.21 -86.52 -1.82
C ARG A 511 -42.67 -87.94 -1.97
N SER A 512 -42.87 -88.80 -0.98
CA SER A 512 -42.41 -90.20 -1.04
C SER A 512 -43.17 -90.97 -2.12
N TYR A 513 -44.49 -90.76 -2.23
CA TYR A 513 -45.35 -91.38 -3.22
C TYR A 513 -45.00 -90.94 -4.65
N VAL A 514 -44.85 -89.64 -4.88
CA VAL A 514 -44.50 -89.07 -6.19
C VAL A 514 -43.10 -89.49 -6.64
N ASN A 515 -42.16 -89.66 -5.70
CA ASN A 515 -40.79 -90.09 -6.01
C ASN A 515 -40.64 -91.59 -6.27
N ASP A 516 -41.65 -92.41 -5.99
CA ASP A 516 -41.59 -93.84 -6.26
C ASP A 516 -41.45 -94.09 -7.78
N PRO A 517 -40.44 -94.87 -8.23
CA PRO A 517 -40.25 -95.18 -9.64
C PRO A 517 -41.50 -95.76 -10.35
N GLU A 518 -42.39 -96.45 -9.63
CA GLU A 518 -43.62 -97.00 -10.20
C GLU A 518 -44.70 -95.92 -10.41
N ASN A 519 -44.74 -94.88 -9.58
CA ASN A 519 -45.77 -93.83 -9.62
C ASN A 519 -45.37 -92.61 -10.45
N LEU A 520 -44.09 -92.26 -10.44
CA LEU A 520 -43.55 -91.04 -11.04
C LEU A 520 -43.94 -90.82 -12.52
N PRO A 521 -43.97 -91.83 -13.40
CA PRO A 521 -44.38 -91.63 -14.79
C PRO A 521 -45.79 -91.03 -14.96
N ALA A 522 -46.69 -91.30 -14.01
CA ALA A 522 -48.05 -90.77 -14.06
C ALA A 522 -48.17 -89.30 -13.62
N PHE A 523 -47.15 -88.76 -12.94
CA PHE A 523 -47.10 -87.38 -12.49
C PHE A 523 -46.23 -86.48 -13.39
N GLU A 524 -45.39 -87.04 -14.27
CA GLU A 524 -44.37 -86.28 -15.00
C GLU A 524 -44.95 -85.08 -15.77
N ASP A 525 -46.08 -85.22 -16.45
CA ASP A 525 -46.73 -84.11 -17.17
C ASP A 525 -47.14 -82.94 -16.24
N MET A 526 -47.55 -83.25 -15.01
CA MET A 526 -47.90 -82.24 -14.00
C MET A 526 -46.65 -81.59 -13.41
N LEU A 527 -45.63 -82.41 -13.11
CA LEU A 527 -44.37 -81.97 -12.51
C LEU A 527 -43.57 -81.13 -13.50
N ASP A 528 -43.57 -81.48 -14.78
CA ASP A 528 -42.91 -80.71 -15.85
C ASP A 528 -43.41 -79.26 -15.91
N GLN A 529 -44.73 -79.06 -15.86
CA GLN A 529 -45.33 -77.74 -15.87
C GLN A 529 -44.98 -76.89 -14.62
N GLN A 530 -44.57 -77.53 -13.52
CA GLN A 530 -44.13 -76.83 -12.31
C GLN A 530 -42.69 -76.32 -12.41
N ARG A 531 -41.86 -76.87 -13.30
CA ARG A 531 -40.44 -76.56 -13.45
C ARG A 531 -40.25 -75.34 -14.35
N TYR A 532 -40.35 -74.14 -13.77
CA TYR A 532 -40.10 -72.91 -14.51
C TYR A 532 -39.42 -71.83 -13.68
N ALA A 533 -38.79 -70.88 -14.37
CA ALA A 533 -38.32 -69.62 -13.80
C ALA A 533 -38.89 -68.44 -14.58
N SER A 534 -39.53 -67.51 -13.87
CA SER A 534 -39.85 -66.18 -14.37
C SER A 534 -38.67 -65.28 -14.07
N ILE A 535 -38.11 -64.64 -15.10
CA ILE A 535 -36.88 -63.86 -15.00
C ILE A 535 -37.14 -62.46 -15.54
N ARG A 536 -36.79 -61.45 -14.76
CA ARG A 536 -36.79 -60.04 -15.18
C ARG A 536 -35.37 -59.49 -15.17
N VAL A 537 -34.90 -59.09 -16.35
CA VAL A 537 -33.59 -58.46 -16.54
C VAL A 537 -33.78 -56.95 -16.66
N ILE A 538 -33.17 -56.18 -15.75
CA ILE A 538 -33.21 -54.72 -15.74
C ILE A 538 -31.86 -54.20 -16.26
N ALA A 539 -31.89 -53.62 -17.45
CA ALA A 539 -30.75 -52.99 -18.08
C ALA A 539 -30.73 -51.48 -17.82
N LEU A 540 -29.56 -50.96 -17.48
CA LEU A 540 -29.29 -49.56 -17.20
C LEU A 540 -28.31 -49.02 -18.24
N PRO A 541 -28.40 -47.74 -18.62
CA PRO A 541 -27.42 -47.12 -19.50
C PRO A 541 -26.01 -47.14 -18.89
N ASP A 542 -24.98 -47.40 -19.71
CA ASP A 542 -23.60 -47.29 -19.24
C ASP A 542 -23.18 -45.82 -19.16
N LEU A 543 -23.06 -45.29 -17.94
CA LEU A 543 -22.64 -43.91 -17.70
C LEU A 543 -21.11 -43.74 -17.56
N SER A 544 -20.31 -44.65 -18.10
CA SER A 544 -18.85 -44.46 -18.23
C SER A 544 -18.53 -43.29 -19.16
N ASP A 545 -17.37 -42.62 -18.98
CA ASP A 545 -17.00 -41.47 -19.82
C ASP A 545 -16.97 -41.83 -21.31
N LYS A 546 -16.56 -43.06 -21.65
CA LYS A 546 -16.56 -43.57 -23.03
C LYS A 546 -17.97 -43.67 -23.60
N SER A 547 -18.88 -44.34 -22.90
CA SER A 547 -20.27 -44.51 -23.36
C SER A 547 -21.03 -43.17 -23.38
N LYS A 548 -20.74 -42.27 -22.43
CA LYS A 548 -21.23 -40.88 -22.47
C LYS A 548 -20.78 -40.12 -23.71
N CYS A 549 -19.56 -40.35 -24.23
CA CYS A 549 -19.14 -39.74 -25.50
C CYS A 549 -20.01 -40.22 -26.68
N ASP A 550 -20.38 -41.50 -26.70
CA ASP A 550 -21.23 -42.06 -27.76
C ASP A 550 -22.67 -41.51 -27.71
N TYR A 551 -23.22 -41.38 -26.49
CA TYR A 551 -24.51 -40.72 -26.28
C TYR A 551 -24.45 -39.24 -26.68
N ALA A 552 -23.42 -38.52 -26.24
CA ALA A 552 -23.21 -37.11 -26.57
C ALA A 552 -23.16 -36.87 -28.09
N ARG A 553 -22.45 -37.72 -28.85
CA ARG A 553 -22.41 -37.64 -30.32
C ARG A 553 -23.79 -37.81 -30.94
N SER A 554 -24.51 -38.85 -30.52
CA SER A 554 -25.84 -39.19 -31.06
C SER A 554 -26.87 -38.11 -30.73
N GLU A 555 -26.92 -37.66 -29.48
CA GLU A 555 -27.78 -36.56 -29.05
C GLU A 555 -27.43 -35.25 -29.76
N SER A 556 -26.14 -34.94 -29.93
CA SER A 556 -25.70 -33.70 -30.62
C SER A 556 -26.25 -33.59 -32.03
N ILE A 557 -26.26 -34.68 -32.80
CA ILE A 557 -26.83 -34.72 -34.16
C ILE A 557 -28.34 -34.44 -34.11
N LEU A 558 -29.05 -35.10 -33.20
CA LEU A 558 -30.50 -34.91 -33.05
C LEU A 558 -30.86 -33.47 -32.65
N TYR A 559 -30.12 -32.90 -31.69
CA TYR A 559 -30.35 -31.52 -31.26
C TYR A 559 -30.01 -30.51 -32.34
N ARG A 560 -28.92 -30.70 -33.10
CA ARG A 560 -28.57 -29.86 -34.25
C ARG A 560 -29.73 -29.81 -35.25
N ASP A 561 -30.19 -30.97 -35.70
CA ASP A 561 -31.22 -31.07 -36.74
C ASP A 561 -32.57 -30.52 -36.24
N SER A 562 -32.90 -30.79 -34.98
CA SER A 562 -34.10 -30.26 -34.31
C SER A 562 -34.06 -28.73 -34.20
N ILE A 563 -32.93 -28.15 -33.78
CA ILE A 563 -32.75 -26.70 -33.65
C ILE A 563 -32.82 -26.00 -35.01
N VAL A 564 -32.17 -26.55 -36.04
CA VAL A 564 -32.24 -26.02 -37.41
C VAL A 564 -33.70 -25.98 -37.90
N LYS A 565 -34.45 -27.05 -37.66
CA LYS A 565 -35.88 -27.10 -38.00
C LYS A 565 -36.70 -26.06 -37.23
N MET A 566 -36.52 -25.97 -35.91
CA MET A 566 -37.24 -25.02 -35.06
C MET A 566 -36.99 -23.55 -35.46
N LEU A 567 -35.76 -23.21 -35.87
CA LEU A 567 -35.42 -21.88 -36.36
C LEU A 567 -36.02 -21.58 -37.74
N GLY A 568 -36.16 -22.58 -38.61
CA GLY A 568 -36.80 -22.43 -39.92
C GLY A 568 -38.31 -22.23 -39.85
N ASP A 569 -38.97 -22.82 -38.86
CA ASP A 569 -40.44 -22.85 -38.77
C ASP A 569 -41.04 -21.58 -38.13
N GLN A 570 -40.35 -20.86 -37.24
CA GLN A 570 -40.81 -19.58 -36.66
C GLN A 570 -39.67 -18.66 -36.22
N ASN A 571 -39.77 -17.37 -36.57
CA ASN A 571 -38.89 -16.27 -36.14
C ASN A 571 -39.00 -15.91 -34.63
N LYS A 572 -39.44 -16.84 -33.77
CA LYS A 572 -39.75 -16.58 -32.35
C LYS A 572 -39.03 -17.57 -31.43
N TYR A 573 -38.27 -17.03 -30.48
CA TYR A 573 -37.64 -17.77 -29.38
C TYR A 573 -38.69 -18.48 -28.51
N SER A 574 -38.92 -19.77 -28.75
CA SER A 574 -39.77 -20.61 -27.90
C SER A 574 -39.01 -21.10 -26.66
N LYS A 575 -39.72 -21.50 -25.61
CA LYS A 575 -39.09 -22.07 -24.40
C LYS A 575 -38.38 -23.39 -24.72
N GLU A 576 -38.95 -24.15 -25.64
CA GLU A 576 -38.46 -25.42 -26.14
C GLU A 576 -37.12 -25.24 -26.86
N LEU A 577 -37.01 -24.23 -27.72
CA LEU A 577 -35.77 -23.88 -28.41
C LEU A 577 -34.67 -23.50 -27.42
N VAL A 578 -34.99 -22.69 -26.40
CA VAL A 578 -34.04 -22.31 -25.34
C VAL A 578 -33.56 -23.55 -24.55
N LYS A 579 -34.47 -24.48 -24.21
CA LYS A 579 -34.13 -25.72 -23.51
C LYS A 579 -33.22 -26.60 -24.37
N ALA A 580 -33.53 -26.75 -25.66
CA ALA A 580 -32.73 -27.50 -26.62
C ALA A 580 -31.32 -26.91 -26.75
N PHE A 581 -31.19 -25.60 -26.92
CA PHE A 581 -29.88 -24.92 -26.95
C PHE A 581 -29.09 -25.13 -25.66
N LYS A 582 -29.75 -25.05 -24.49
CA LYS A 582 -29.07 -25.24 -23.21
C LYS A 582 -28.47 -26.64 -23.08
N HIS A 583 -29.22 -27.68 -23.48
CA HIS A 583 -28.74 -29.07 -23.44
C HIS A 583 -27.67 -29.33 -24.49
N TRP A 584 -27.85 -28.84 -25.71
CA TRP A 584 -26.83 -28.98 -26.75
C TRP A 584 -25.53 -28.28 -26.38
N LYS A 585 -25.60 -27.11 -25.73
CA LYS A 585 -24.44 -26.44 -25.14
C LYS A 585 -23.75 -27.29 -24.07
N SER A 586 -24.47 -27.99 -23.19
CA SER A 586 -23.83 -28.88 -22.21
C SER A 586 -23.15 -30.09 -22.87
N ILE A 587 -23.74 -30.63 -23.94
CA ILE A 587 -23.11 -31.68 -24.75
C ILE A 587 -21.81 -31.16 -25.37
N GLN A 588 -21.83 -29.96 -25.97
CA GLN A 588 -20.64 -29.33 -26.56
C GLN A 588 -19.51 -29.18 -25.53
N LEU A 589 -19.81 -28.60 -24.38
CA LEU A 589 -18.83 -28.38 -23.33
C LEU A 589 -18.27 -29.70 -22.77
N PHE A 590 -19.12 -30.72 -22.61
CA PHE A 590 -18.67 -32.06 -22.20
C PHE A 590 -17.73 -32.68 -23.24
N MET A 591 -18.07 -32.62 -24.53
CA MET A 591 -17.21 -33.14 -25.60
C MET A 591 -15.84 -32.46 -25.60
N TYR A 592 -15.78 -31.14 -25.43
CA TYR A 592 -14.51 -30.42 -25.28
C TYR A 592 -13.70 -30.87 -24.06
N GLN A 593 -14.36 -31.12 -22.92
CA GLN A 593 -13.68 -31.69 -21.74
C GLN A 593 -13.09 -33.07 -22.05
N MET A 594 -13.84 -33.93 -22.76
CA MET A 594 -13.39 -35.28 -23.13
C MET A 594 -12.23 -35.27 -24.14
N TYR A 595 -12.17 -34.25 -25.01
CA TYR A 595 -11.03 -34.04 -25.91
C TYR A 595 -9.74 -33.83 -25.12
N PHE A 596 -9.74 -32.94 -24.13
CA PHE A 596 -8.56 -32.70 -23.28
C PHE A 596 -8.22 -33.88 -22.36
N LYS A 597 -9.18 -34.77 -22.07
CA LYS A 597 -8.91 -36.08 -21.43
C LYS A 597 -8.36 -37.15 -22.38
N GLY A 598 -8.28 -36.87 -23.69
CA GLY A 598 -7.82 -37.82 -24.70
C GLY A 598 -8.81 -38.94 -25.05
N LEU A 599 -10.09 -38.79 -24.69
CA LEU A 599 -11.12 -39.82 -24.94
C LEU A 599 -11.78 -39.68 -26.33
N ILE A 600 -11.70 -38.50 -26.95
CA ILE A 600 -12.19 -38.22 -28.29
C ILE A 600 -11.15 -37.43 -29.10
N LYS A 601 -11.32 -37.36 -30.43
CA LYS A 601 -10.40 -36.68 -31.37
C LYS A 601 -11.12 -35.55 -32.12
N ASP A 602 -10.38 -34.77 -32.93
CA ASP A 602 -10.96 -33.66 -33.70
C ASP A 602 -12.11 -34.11 -34.63
N ASN A 603 -11.99 -35.30 -35.22
CA ASN A 603 -13.05 -35.89 -36.04
C ASN A 603 -14.35 -36.12 -35.27
N ASP A 604 -14.35 -36.21 -33.94
CA ASP A 604 -15.56 -36.34 -33.13
C ASP A 604 -16.28 -35.00 -32.91
N LEU A 605 -15.61 -33.87 -33.18
CA LEU A 605 -16.11 -32.52 -32.94
C LEU A 605 -16.77 -31.88 -34.18
N HIS A 606 -16.74 -32.55 -35.35
CA HIS A 606 -17.33 -32.05 -36.60
C HIS A 606 -18.84 -31.73 -36.50
N VAL A 607 -19.53 -32.27 -35.49
CA VAL A 607 -20.94 -32.00 -35.20
C VAL A 607 -21.19 -30.57 -34.72
N PHE A 608 -20.15 -29.86 -34.27
CA PHE A 608 -20.21 -28.49 -33.75
C PHE A 608 -19.73 -27.47 -34.79
N ASN A 609 -20.49 -27.35 -35.89
CA ASN A 609 -20.31 -26.26 -36.85
C ASN A 609 -21.53 -25.35 -36.78
N PHE A 610 -21.31 -24.08 -36.46
CA PHE A 610 -22.38 -23.12 -36.22
C PHE A 610 -22.37 -22.00 -37.27
N PRO A 611 -23.53 -21.66 -37.84
CA PRO A 611 -23.66 -20.44 -38.62
C PRO A 611 -23.34 -19.21 -37.77
N ASP A 612 -22.77 -18.18 -38.40
CA ASP A 612 -22.55 -16.87 -37.78
C ASP A 612 -23.89 -16.13 -37.60
N GLN A 613 -24.62 -16.50 -36.55
CA GLN A 613 -25.90 -15.92 -36.17
C GLN A 613 -25.98 -15.79 -34.65
N GLU A 614 -26.61 -14.70 -34.19
CA GLU A 614 -26.67 -14.33 -32.77
C GLU A 614 -27.14 -15.46 -31.85
N VAL A 615 -28.06 -16.32 -32.33
CA VAL A 615 -28.61 -17.44 -31.57
C VAL A 615 -27.54 -18.50 -31.20
N TYR A 616 -26.48 -18.62 -32.00
CA TYR A 616 -25.38 -19.57 -31.81
C TYR A 616 -24.20 -18.96 -31.05
N TYR A 617 -24.18 -17.65 -30.82
CA TYR A 617 -23.06 -16.94 -30.18
C TYR A 617 -22.59 -17.56 -28.86
N PRO A 618 -23.46 -18.07 -27.95
CA PRO A 618 -23.01 -18.77 -26.76
C PRO A 618 -22.17 -20.03 -27.04
N MET A 619 -22.43 -20.71 -28.16
CA MET A 619 -21.69 -21.92 -28.56
C MET A 619 -20.45 -21.59 -29.39
N ILE A 620 -20.51 -20.54 -30.22
CA ILE A 620 -19.32 -19.99 -30.90
C ILE A 620 -18.32 -19.48 -29.85
N PHE A 621 -18.78 -18.82 -28.79
CA PHE A 621 -17.93 -18.43 -27.64
C PHE A 621 -17.20 -19.64 -27.05
N ASN A 622 -17.94 -20.72 -26.74
CA ASN A 622 -17.35 -21.93 -26.20
C ASN A 622 -16.32 -22.56 -27.16
N GLN A 623 -16.63 -22.58 -28.46
CA GLN A 623 -15.72 -23.07 -29.49
C GLN A 623 -14.46 -22.21 -29.56
N THR A 624 -14.59 -20.89 -29.54
CA THR A 624 -13.45 -19.96 -29.55
C THR A 624 -12.55 -20.18 -28.34
N MET A 625 -13.14 -20.36 -27.15
CA MET A 625 -12.39 -20.69 -25.93
C MET A 625 -11.71 -22.06 -25.98
N PHE A 626 -12.35 -23.06 -26.60
CA PHE A 626 -11.77 -24.38 -26.84
C PHE A 626 -10.56 -24.29 -27.76
N GLU A 627 -10.71 -23.59 -28.89
CA GLU A 627 -9.67 -23.38 -29.88
C GLU A 627 -8.46 -22.65 -29.32
N PHE A 628 -8.69 -21.59 -28.54
CA PHE A 628 -7.63 -20.88 -27.84
C PHE A 628 -6.86 -21.79 -26.88
N ARG A 629 -7.56 -22.56 -26.03
CA ARG A 629 -6.89 -23.49 -25.10
C ARG A 629 -6.11 -24.57 -25.85
N ARG A 630 -6.67 -25.08 -26.95
CA ARG A 630 -6.02 -26.08 -27.80
C ARG A 630 -4.71 -25.52 -28.36
N ALA A 631 -4.72 -24.31 -28.91
CA ALA A 631 -3.52 -23.64 -29.39
C ALA A 631 -2.47 -23.48 -28.27
N VAL A 632 -2.87 -22.93 -27.12
CA VAL A 632 -1.98 -22.69 -25.96
C VAL A 632 -1.33 -23.98 -25.42
N LEU A 633 -2.02 -25.12 -25.50
CA LEU A 633 -1.47 -26.41 -25.02
C LEU A 633 -0.64 -27.16 -26.06
N GLN A 634 -0.85 -26.90 -27.36
CA GLN A 634 -0.12 -27.57 -28.44
C GLN A 634 1.25 -26.94 -28.71
N GLU A 635 1.40 -25.66 -28.39
CA GLU A 635 2.60 -24.87 -28.68
C GLU A 635 3.19 -24.31 -27.38
N ASN A 636 4.47 -24.56 -27.12
CA ASN A 636 5.19 -23.89 -26.02
C ASN A 636 5.49 -22.44 -26.45
N PHE A 637 4.48 -21.58 -26.38
CA PHE A 637 4.60 -20.19 -26.79
C PHE A 637 5.64 -19.43 -25.98
N LEU A 638 6.46 -18.63 -26.67
CA LEU A 638 7.16 -17.51 -26.05
C LEU A 638 6.14 -16.41 -25.69
N GLU A 639 6.50 -15.50 -24.79
CA GLU A 639 5.59 -14.49 -24.23
C GLU A 639 4.92 -13.60 -25.31
N ASP A 640 5.68 -13.18 -26.33
CA ASP A 640 5.18 -12.39 -27.45
C ASP A 640 4.18 -13.18 -28.33
N GLU A 641 4.39 -14.49 -28.52
CA GLU A 641 3.51 -15.33 -29.34
C GLU A 641 2.17 -15.60 -28.64
N LEU A 642 2.18 -15.71 -27.31
CA LEU A 642 0.96 -15.81 -26.51
C LEU A 642 0.12 -14.54 -26.61
N MET A 643 0.77 -13.37 -26.59
CA MET A 643 0.08 -12.08 -26.76
C MET A 643 -0.66 -11.99 -28.10
N ASP A 644 -0.05 -12.44 -29.21
CA ASP A 644 -0.70 -12.48 -30.52
C ASP A 644 -1.96 -13.38 -30.49
N LYS A 645 -1.88 -14.53 -29.81
CA LYS A 645 -3.05 -15.42 -29.64
C LYS A 645 -4.15 -14.83 -28.77
N GLU A 646 -3.81 -14.05 -27.74
CA GLU A 646 -4.77 -13.32 -26.93
C GLU A 646 -5.49 -12.22 -27.73
N ILE A 647 -4.79 -11.55 -28.65
CA ILE A 647 -5.38 -10.57 -29.58
C ILE A 647 -6.31 -11.27 -30.58
N GLU A 648 -5.90 -12.41 -31.16
CA GLU A 648 -6.75 -13.22 -32.06
C GLU A 648 -8.02 -13.73 -31.34
N LEU A 649 -7.89 -14.11 -30.06
CA LEU A 649 -9.03 -14.48 -29.23
C LEU A 649 -9.97 -13.27 -29.05
N PHE A 650 -9.42 -12.11 -28.69
CA PHE A 650 -10.20 -10.89 -28.48
C PHE A 650 -10.96 -10.43 -29.73
N GLU A 651 -10.24 -10.18 -30.83
CA GLU A 651 -10.56 -10.73 -32.15
C GLU A 651 -11.96 -11.32 -32.38
N SER A 652 -11.92 -12.63 -32.26
CA SER A 652 -13.02 -13.55 -32.46
C SER A 652 -14.17 -13.27 -31.49
N LEU A 653 -13.86 -12.93 -30.24
CA LEU A 653 -14.89 -12.67 -29.23
C LEU A 653 -15.64 -11.36 -29.46
N ARG A 654 -14.99 -10.31 -29.95
CA ARG A 654 -15.61 -9.00 -30.19
C ARG A 654 -16.73 -9.09 -31.24
N MET A 655 -16.60 -10.00 -32.21
CA MET A 655 -17.63 -10.29 -33.21
C MET A 655 -18.89 -10.94 -32.61
N ILE A 656 -18.77 -11.52 -31.40
CA ILE A 656 -19.81 -12.27 -30.69
C ILE A 656 -20.49 -11.36 -29.66
N TYR A 657 -21.02 -10.21 -30.08
CA TYR A 657 -21.76 -9.31 -29.19
C TYR A 657 -23.25 -9.69 -29.12
N SER A 658 -23.67 -10.32 -28.01
CA SER A 658 -25.10 -10.61 -27.76
C SER A 658 -25.45 -10.53 -26.27
N PRO A 659 -26.69 -10.11 -25.89
CA PRO A 659 -27.21 -10.28 -24.53
C PRO A 659 -27.30 -11.75 -24.08
N LEU A 660 -27.20 -12.72 -24.99
CA LEU A 660 -27.33 -14.16 -24.70
C LEU A 660 -26.03 -14.82 -24.21
N VAL A 661 -24.88 -14.14 -24.34
CA VAL A 661 -23.59 -14.68 -23.87
C VAL A 661 -23.52 -14.68 -22.33
N SER A 662 -22.80 -15.65 -21.76
CA SER A 662 -22.71 -15.81 -20.31
C SER A 662 -21.86 -14.70 -19.67
N SER A 663 -21.97 -14.57 -18.34
CA SER A 663 -21.06 -13.75 -17.53
C SER A 663 -19.57 -14.05 -17.79
N LEU A 664 -19.25 -15.29 -18.20
CA LEU A 664 -17.90 -15.73 -18.53
C LEU A 664 -17.33 -15.00 -19.74
N TYR A 665 -18.14 -14.63 -20.73
CA TYR A 665 -17.69 -13.81 -21.86
C TYR A 665 -17.12 -12.47 -21.39
N TYR A 666 -17.89 -11.75 -20.55
CA TYR A 666 -17.46 -10.46 -20.02
C TYR A 666 -16.23 -10.60 -19.13
N TYR A 667 -16.16 -11.68 -18.36
CA TYR A 667 -14.98 -12.03 -17.58
C TYR A 667 -13.76 -12.21 -18.48
N THR A 668 -13.85 -13.04 -19.52
CA THR A 668 -12.76 -13.31 -20.47
C THR A 668 -12.23 -12.03 -21.09
N ILE A 669 -13.12 -11.17 -21.60
CA ILE A 669 -12.71 -9.89 -22.19
C ILE A 669 -11.96 -9.02 -21.17
N LEU A 670 -12.51 -8.88 -19.95
CA LEU A 670 -11.85 -8.12 -18.89
C LEU A 670 -10.52 -8.74 -18.44
N CYS A 671 -10.40 -10.07 -18.51
CA CYS A 671 -9.19 -10.83 -18.20
C CYS A 671 -8.07 -10.51 -19.20
N LEU A 672 -8.35 -10.61 -20.51
CA LEU A 672 -7.41 -10.27 -21.58
C LEU A 672 -6.89 -8.82 -21.43
N MET A 673 -7.81 -7.89 -21.14
CA MET A 673 -7.45 -6.49 -20.90
C MET A 673 -6.58 -6.28 -19.65
N ALA A 674 -6.80 -7.07 -18.60
CA ALA A 674 -6.08 -6.99 -17.34
C ALA A 674 -4.68 -7.62 -17.44
N ASN A 675 -4.54 -8.68 -18.22
CA ASN A 675 -3.26 -9.36 -18.46
C ASN A 675 -2.35 -8.55 -19.40
N GLN A 676 -2.93 -7.66 -20.23
CA GLN A 676 -2.20 -6.82 -21.18
C GLN A 676 -2.46 -5.32 -20.93
N PRO A 677 -2.05 -4.77 -19.76
CA PRO A 677 -2.41 -3.42 -19.35
C PRO A 677 -1.76 -2.31 -20.21
N GLN A 678 -0.59 -2.58 -20.82
CA GLN A 678 0.14 -1.63 -21.67
C GLN A 678 -0.27 -1.68 -23.14
N ASN A 679 -1.00 -2.71 -23.54
CA ASN A 679 -1.38 -2.88 -24.93
C ASN A 679 -2.57 -1.96 -25.26
N THR A 680 -2.29 -0.93 -26.06
CA THR A 680 -3.26 0.10 -26.42
C THR A 680 -4.38 -0.42 -27.32
N TYR A 681 -4.16 -1.53 -28.02
CA TYR A 681 -5.17 -2.14 -28.88
C TYR A 681 -6.45 -2.46 -28.08
N PHE A 682 -6.32 -3.09 -26.92
CA PHE A 682 -7.47 -3.37 -26.05
C PHE A 682 -8.10 -2.10 -25.45
N THR A 683 -7.30 -1.05 -25.19
CA THR A 683 -7.82 0.20 -24.62
C THR A 683 -8.66 0.98 -25.63
N ASP A 684 -8.22 1.00 -26.88
CA ASP A 684 -8.88 1.74 -27.96
C ASP A 684 -10.22 1.09 -28.31
N GLU A 685 -10.27 -0.25 -28.27
CA GLU A 685 -11.45 -1.04 -28.60
C GLU A 685 -12.48 -1.12 -27.46
N ILE A 686 -12.06 -1.10 -26.19
CA ILE A 686 -12.96 -1.15 -25.04
C ILE A 686 -12.73 0.06 -24.11
N PRO A 687 -13.47 1.15 -24.34
CA PRO A 687 -13.46 2.32 -23.47
C PRO A 687 -13.84 1.96 -22.04
N VAL A 688 -13.33 2.73 -21.07
CA VAL A 688 -13.56 2.53 -19.63
C VAL A 688 -15.06 2.46 -19.28
N LYS A 689 -15.91 3.21 -19.99
CA LYS A 689 -17.37 3.15 -19.81
C LYS A 689 -17.94 1.75 -20.09
N MET A 690 -17.43 1.04 -21.10
CA MET A 690 -17.85 -0.32 -21.43
C MET A 690 -17.33 -1.32 -20.39
N GLN A 691 -16.09 -1.18 -19.92
CA GLN A 691 -15.53 -2.02 -18.84
C GLN A 691 -16.42 -2.00 -17.59
N ARG A 692 -16.90 -0.81 -17.19
CA ARG A 692 -17.86 -0.68 -16.07
C ARG A 692 -19.14 -1.50 -16.30
N SER A 693 -19.66 -1.50 -17.54
CA SER A 693 -20.84 -2.30 -17.89
C SER A 693 -20.53 -3.80 -17.81
N TYR A 694 -19.36 -4.23 -18.29
CA TYR A 694 -18.96 -5.64 -18.28
C TYR A 694 -18.79 -6.15 -16.84
N LEU A 695 -18.15 -5.36 -15.97
CA LEU A 695 -18.05 -5.64 -14.53
C LEU A 695 -19.42 -5.83 -13.87
N SER A 696 -20.44 -5.08 -14.29
CA SER A 696 -21.80 -5.21 -13.74
C SER A 696 -22.57 -6.45 -14.20
N LYS A 697 -22.08 -7.14 -15.25
CA LYS A 697 -22.67 -8.36 -15.80
C LYS A 697 -21.99 -9.64 -15.30
N LEU A 698 -20.96 -9.52 -14.44
CA LEU A 698 -20.29 -10.66 -13.85
C LEU A 698 -21.23 -11.40 -12.87
N SER A 699 -21.16 -12.73 -12.91
CA SER A 699 -21.93 -13.63 -12.05
C SER A 699 -21.24 -13.83 -10.70
N PRO A 700 -21.98 -14.11 -9.60
CA PRO A 700 -21.40 -14.52 -8.32
C PRO A 700 -20.54 -15.79 -8.38
N SER A 701 -20.63 -16.57 -9.47
CA SER A 701 -19.78 -17.75 -9.70
C SER A 701 -18.31 -17.40 -9.99
N ILE A 702 -18.01 -16.16 -10.38
CA ILE A 702 -16.62 -15.69 -10.53
C ILE A 702 -16.09 -15.34 -9.14
N PRO A 703 -14.94 -15.88 -8.71
CA PRO A 703 -14.41 -15.63 -7.36
C PRO A 703 -14.28 -14.13 -7.04
N ASP A 704 -14.62 -13.76 -5.80
CA ASP A 704 -14.54 -12.37 -5.33
C ASP A 704 -13.11 -11.80 -5.39
N SER A 705 -12.10 -12.65 -5.16
CA SER A 705 -10.68 -12.30 -5.29
C SER A 705 -10.35 -11.81 -6.71
N VAL A 706 -10.80 -12.55 -7.72
CA VAL A 706 -10.63 -12.22 -9.14
C VAL A 706 -11.42 -10.97 -9.51
N THR A 707 -12.68 -10.88 -9.07
CA THR A 707 -13.53 -9.70 -9.30
C THR A 707 -12.92 -8.43 -8.69
N LYS A 708 -12.23 -8.52 -7.56
CA LYS A 708 -11.50 -7.41 -6.93
C LYS A 708 -10.34 -6.93 -7.82
N VAL A 709 -9.57 -7.84 -8.42
CA VAL A 709 -8.48 -7.49 -9.35
C VAL A 709 -9.01 -6.81 -10.61
N LEU A 710 -10.13 -7.30 -11.17
CA LEU A 710 -10.78 -6.65 -12.33
C LEU A 710 -11.28 -5.24 -12.00
N LYS A 711 -11.83 -5.04 -10.79
CA LYS A 711 -12.23 -3.70 -10.32
C LYS A 711 -11.04 -2.77 -10.11
N LEU A 712 -9.91 -3.27 -9.58
CA LEU A 712 -8.67 -2.49 -9.45
C LEU A 712 -8.19 -2.00 -10.82
N ASN A 713 -8.15 -2.91 -11.80
CA ASN A 713 -7.84 -2.60 -13.19
C ASN A 713 -8.72 -1.50 -13.79
N TYR A 714 -10.04 -1.66 -13.65
CA TYR A 714 -11.00 -0.64 -14.09
C TYR A 714 -10.75 0.71 -13.40
N HIS A 715 -10.56 0.73 -12.08
CA HIS A 715 -10.39 1.97 -11.34
C HIS A 715 -9.08 2.68 -11.70
N LEU A 716 -8.01 1.93 -11.98
CA LEU A 716 -6.74 2.45 -12.48
C LEU A 716 -6.88 3.04 -13.88
N ARG A 717 -7.45 2.30 -14.83
CA ARG A 717 -7.69 2.81 -16.19
C ARG A 717 -8.59 4.05 -16.17
N ASN A 718 -9.64 4.03 -15.36
CA ASN A 718 -10.53 5.18 -15.20
C ASN A 718 -9.83 6.40 -14.60
N SER A 719 -8.90 6.24 -13.65
CA SER A 719 -8.16 7.39 -13.12
C SER A 719 -7.21 7.97 -14.17
N ILE A 720 -6.53 7.12 -14.95
CA ILE A 720 -5.65 7.53 -16.06
C ILE A 720 -6.45 8.29 -17.13
N GLU A 721 -7.57 7.74 -17.62
CA GLU A 721 -8.42 8.39 -18.63
C GLU A 721 -8.94 9.75 -18.12
N LEU A 722 -9.35 9.81 -16.84
CA LEU A 722 -9.82 11.06 -16.24
C LEU A 722 -8.70 12.09 -16.12
N TYR A 723 -7.47 11.67 -15.84
CA TYR A 723 -6.31 12.57 -15.81
C TYR A 723 -6.00 13.12 -17.20
N GLN A 724 -5.83 12.25 -18.20
CA GLN A 724 -5.53 12.63 -19.59
C GLN A 724 -6.59 13.57 -20.19
N ASN A 725 -7.86 13.39 -19.82
CA ASN A 725 -8.97 14.24 -20.26
C ASN A 725 -9.18 15.51 -19.41
N ASN A 726 -8.24 15.89 -18.53
CA ASN A 726 -8.34 17.05 -17.63
C ASN A 726 -9.58 17.03 -16.72
N LYS A 727 -10.01 15.84 -16.29
CA LYS A 727 -11.18 15.58 -15.43
C LYS A 727 -10.78 15.01 -14.05
N SER A 728 -9.57 15.26 -13.58
CA SER A 728 -8.97 14.72 -12.35
C SER A 728 -9.87 14.82 -11.10
N ARG A 729 -10.69 15.86 -10.97
CA ARG A 729 -11.64 16.03 -9.85
C ARG A 729 -12.71 14.92 -9.75
N ARG A 730 -12.98 14.20 -10.85
CA ARG A 730 -13.93 13.08 -10.88
C ARG A 730 -13.29 11.75 -10.46
N ALA A 731 -11.97 11.69 -10.29
CA ALA A 731 -11.25 10.46 -10.02
C ALA A 731 -11.38 9.98 -8.56
N LYS A 732 -11.93 10.79 -7.64
CA LYS A 732 -11.99 10.51 -6.20
C LYS A 732 -12.43 9.07 -5.85
N THR A 733 -13.47 8.55 -6.51
CA THR A 733 -13.96 7.19 -6.27
C THR A 733 -12.92 6.14 -6.68
N SER A 734 -12.29 6.31 -7.85
CA SER A 734 -11.20 5.42 -8.29
C SER A 734 -9.99 5.49 -7.36
N LEU A 735 -9.54 6.70 -7.00
CA LEU A 735 -8.38 6.88 -6.13
C LEU A 735 -8.59 6.21 -4.76
N ASN A 736 -9.78 6.34 -4.17
CA ASN A 736 -10.13 5.67 -2.92
C ASN A 736 -10.12 4.14 -3.05
N PHE A 737 -10.60 3.61 -4.18
CA PHE A 737 -10.60 2.17 -4.42
C PHE A 737 -9.17 1.64 -4.53
N LEU A 738 -8.30 2.33 -5.28
CA LEU A 738 -6.89 1.98 -5.41
C LEU A 738 -6.17 1.99 -4.05
N VAL A 739 -6.36 3.04 -3.24
CA VAL A 739 -5.80 3.15 -1.87
C VAL A 739 -6.19 1.98 -0.95
N SER A 740 -7.35 1.38 -1.18
CA SER A 740 -7.88 0.28 -0.35
C SER A 740 -7.40 -1.10 -0.74
N GLY A 741 -6.90 -1.29 -1.96
CA GLY A 741 -6.67 -2.65 -2.49
C GLY A 741 -5.54 -2.82 -3.48
N TYR A 742 -4.84 -1.76 -3.89
CA TYR A 742 -3.75 -1.85 -4.87
C TYR A 742 -2.45 -2.39 -4.25
N VAL A 743 -2.10 -1.93 -3.05
CA VAL A 743 -0.83 -2.29 -2.39
C VAL A 743 -0.83 -3.77 -2.00
N LYS A 744 0.02 -4.57 -2.64
CA LYS A 744 0.30 -5.97 -2.31
C LYS A 744 1.55 -6.07 -1.45
N ASP A 745 2.58 -5.29 -1.78
CA ASP A 745 3.83 -5.20 -1.02
C ASP A 745 4.34 -3.75 -0.93
N THR A 746 5.50 -3.55 -0.29
CA THR A 746 6.06 -2.22 -0.02
C THR A 746 6.50 -1.46 -1.27
N ASN A 747 6.76 -2.15 -2.39
CA ASN A 747 7.17 -1.53 -3.65
C ASN A 747 6.02 -0.80 -4.34
N ASP A 748 4.76 -1.20 -4.07
CA ASP A 748 3.57 -0.57 -4.64
C ASP A 748 3.26 0.82 -4.05
N ILE A 749 3.81 1.13 -2.87
CA ILE A 749 3.42 2.31 -2.08
C ILE A 749 3.79 3.60 -2.81
N VAL A 750 5.05 3.75 -3.23
CA VAL A 750 5.55 4.98 -3.85
C VAL A 750 4.95 5.21 -5.24
N PRO A 751 4.85 4.22 -6.14
CA PRO A 751 4.15 4.37 -7.42
C PRO A 751 2.70 4.85 -7.25
N LEU A 752 1.95 4.26 -6.31
CA LEU A 752 0.59 4.72 -6.04
C LEU A 752 0.58 6.14 -5.45
N ALA A 753 1.50 6.47 -4.56
CA ALA A 753 1.62 7.82 -4.00
C ALA A 753 1.91 8.88 -5.09
N ARG A 754 2.81 8.60 -6.04
CA ARG A 754 3.08 9.46 -7.20
C ARG A 754 1.86 9.61 -8.09
N HIS A 755 1.08 8.55 -8.28
CA HIS A 755 -0.17 8.62 -9.01
C HIS A 755 -1.19 9.50 -8.31
N LEU A 756 -1.38 9.33 -7.00
CA LEU A 756 -2.29 10.16 -6.20
C LEU A 756 -1.90 11.65 -6.23
N LEU A 757 -0.60 11.95 -6.21
CA LEU A 757 -0.07 13.31 -6.29
C LEU A 757 -0.51 14.04 -7.57
N LEU A 758 -0.57 13.36 -8.72
CA LEU A 758 -1.03 13.95 -9.99
C LEU A 758 -2.45 14.53 -9.93
N PHE A 759 -3.30 14.00 -9.03
CA PHE A 759 -4.69 14.45 -8.91
C PHE A 759 -4.86 15.59 -7.89
N GLY A 760 -3.79 16.11 -7.28
CA GLY A 760 -3.86 17.16 -6.25
C GLY A 760 -4.76 16.77 -5.08
N SER A 761 -4.82 15.48 -4.74
CA SER A 761 -5.69 14.93 -3.71
C SER A 761 -4.95 14.78 -2.39
N ASP A 762 -4.43 15.90 -1.86
CA ASP A 762 -3.54 15.94 -0.69
C ASP A 762 -4.10 15.14 0.49
N LYS A 763 -5.39 15.27 0.79
CA LYS A 763 -6.04 14.52 1.88
C LYS A 763 -6.04 13.00 1.68
N ILE A 764 -6.17 12.53 0.44
CA ILE A 764 -6.13 11.09 0.12
C ILE A 764 -4.68 10.62 0.19
N LEU A 765 -3.75 11.40 -0.37
CA LEU A 765 -2.32 11.11 -0.39
C LEU A 765 -1.73 11.02 1.03
N THR A 766 -1.97 12.03 1.88
CA THR A 766 -1.44 12.03 3.25
C THR A 766 -2.00 10.88 4.06
N LYS A 767 -3.33 10.70 4.08
CA LYS A 767 -3.95 9.57 4.76
C LYS A 767 -3.43 8.21 4.26
N PHE A 768 -3.11 8.11 2.97
CA PHE A 768 -2.52 6.90 2.39
C PHE A 768 -1.10 6.66 2.92
N ILE A 769 -0.22 7.64 2.80
CA ILE A 769 1.22 7.51 3.11
C ILE A 769 1.48 7.41 4.62
N ASP A 770 0.69 8.11 5.44
CA ASP A 770 0.82 8.15 6.91
C ASP A 770 0.77 6.75 7.52
N ARG A 771 0.01 5.83 6.92
CA ARG A 771 -0.12 4.41 7.36
C ARG A 771 1.20 3.63 7.32
N TYR A 772 2.16 4.10 6.54
CA TYR A 772 3.46 3.44 6.34
C TYR A 772 4.62 4.24 6.93
N VAL A 773 4.37 5.47 7.38
CA VAL A 773 5.36 6.39 7.93
C VAL A 773 5.28 6.47 9.45
N PHE A 774 4.07 6.60 10.00
CA PHE A 774 3.86 6.76 11.44
C PHE A 774 3.55 5.42 12.12
N VAL A 775 4.50 4.50 11.98
CA VAL A 775 4.51 3.17 12.60
C VAL A 775 5.85 2.95 13.30
N GLU A 776 5.97 1.91 14.14
CA GLU A 776 7.20 1.63 14.91
C GLU A 776 8.43 1.45 14.00
N GLU A 777 8.25 0.76 12.87
CA GLU A 777 9.27 0.61 11.82
C GLU A 777 8.73 1.18 10.49
N PRO A 778 9.09 2.43 10.14
CA PRO A 778 8.62 3.07 8.91
C PRO A 778 9.13 2.37 7.65
N VAL A 779 8.29 2.30 6.60
CA VAL A 779 8.76 1.87 5.28
C VAL A 779 9.64 2.97 4.69
N HIS A 780 10.93 2.69 4.49
CA HIS A 780 11.92 3.70 4.09
C HIS A 780 11.53 4.48 2.83
N SER A 781 11.05 3.79 1.79
CA SER A 781 10.62 4.41 0.53
C SER A 781 9.42 5.35 0.72
N ALA A 782 8.48 4.98 1.61
CA ALA A 782 7.33 5.79 1.97
C ALA A 782 7.74 7.02 2.79
N LEU A 783 8.66 6.85 3.75
CA LEU A 783 9.23 7.95 4.55
C LEU A 783 9.95 8.96 3.65
N GLN A 784 10.78 8.48 2.72
CA GLN A 784 11.47 9.35 1.76
C GLN A 784 10.48 10.15 0.90
N PHE A 785 9.44 9.49 0.37
CA PHE A 785 8.39 10.18 -0.39
C PHE A 785 7.64 11.20 0.47
N TYR A 786 7.27 10.85 1.69
CA TYR A 786 6.59 11.74 2.63
C TYR A 786 7.40 12.99 2.92
N LEU A 787 8.69 12.86 3.22
CA LEU A 787 9.58 13.99 3.49
C LEU A 787 9.73 14.88 2.25
N LYS A 788 9.98 14.29 1.08
CA LYS A 788 9.99 15.03 -0.20
C LYS A 788 8.67 15.78 -0.42
N TYR A 789 7.55 15.15 -0.10
CA TYR A 789 6.22 15.75 -0.23
C TYR A 789 6.01 16.92 0.74
N LYS A 790 6.33 16.72 2.02
CA LYS A 790 6.17 17.71 3.09
C LYS A 790 7.04 18.94 2.87
N TYR A 791 8.29 18.76 2.46
CA TYR A 791 9.27 19.84 2.26
C TYR A 791 9.35 20.35 0.83
N SER A 792 8.40 19.96 -0.04
CA SER A 792 8.32 20.44 -1.42
C SER A 792 8.02 21.94 -1.55
N ASP A 793 7.42 22.53 -0.52
CA ASP A 793 7.18 23.97 -0.36
C ASP A 793 7.92 24.47 0.89
N TYR A 794 9.25 24.44 0.83
CA TYR A 794 10.09 24.94 1.92
C TYR A 794 9.79 26.42 2.21
N ALA A 795 9.46 26.71 3.46
CA ALA A 795 9.23 28.06 3.94
C ALA A 795 10.42 28.53 4.79
N TRP A 796 10.90 29.73 4.48
CA TRP A 796 12.05 30.34 5.15
C TRP A 796 11.77 30.64 6.63
N SER A 797 12.82 30.61 7.45
CA SER A 797 12.78 31.04 8.86
C SER A 797 11.77 30.28 9.74
N LYS A 798 11.67 28.97 9.56
CA LYS A 798 10.84 28.10 10.42
C LYS A 798 11.58 27.68 11.70
N PRO A 799 10.86 27.47 12.82
CA PRO A 799 11.45 26.97 14.07
C PRO A 799 11.98 25.53 13.90
N PHE A 800 12.86 25.08 14.81
CA PHE A 800 13.46 23.72 14.77
C PHE A 800 12.42 22.59 14.59
N ILE A 801 11.26 22.69 15.25
CA ILE A 801 10.17 21.70 15.15
C ILE A 801 9.71 21.46 13.69
N TYR A 802 9.92 22.42 12.80
CA TYR A 802 9.65 22.23 11.37
C TYR A 802 10.61 21.23 10.73
N TYR A 803 11.86 21.15 11.19
CA TYR A 803 12.91 20.29 10.64
C TYR A 803 13.10 18.98 11.42
N SER A 804 12.48 18.80 12.59
CA SER A 804 12.75 17.68 13.49
C SER A 804 12.62 16.31 12.82
N GLU A 805 11.61 16.14 11.95
CA GLU A 805 11.41 14.89 11.20
C GLU A 805 12.56 14.56 10.24
N LEU A 806 13.29 15.55 9.70
CA LEU A 806 14.48 15.30 8.87
C LEU A 806 15.67 14.80 9.69
N PHE A 807 15.79 15.27 10.94
CA PHE A 807 16.79 14.77 11.90
C PHE A 807 16.44 13.36 12.36
N GLU A 808 15.17 13.11 12.69
CA GLU A 808 14.70 11.76 13.04
C GLU A 808 14.88 10.78 11.87
N ALA A 809 14.52 11.20 10.65
CA ALA A 809 14.74 10.39 9.46
C ALA A 809 16.21 10.08 9.20
N ALA A 810 17.14 10.94 9.61
CA ALA A 810 18.58 10.67 9.50
C ALA A 810 19.03 9.50 10.37
N HIS A 811 18.29 9.17 11.43
CA HIS A 811 18.55 8.00 12.26
C HIS A 811 17.89 6.73 11.72
N ASN A 812 16.76 6.86 11.02
CA ASN A 812 16.01 5.72 10.47
C ASN A 812 16.50 5.28 9.09
N LEU A 813 16.97 6.22 8.26
CA LEU A 813 17.45 5.94 6.91
C LEU A 813 18.95 5.67 6.88
N SER A 814 19.40 4.85 5.93
CA SER A 814 20.82 4.77 5.59
C SER A 814 21.33 6.12 5.08
N ASN A 815 22.66 6.31 5.09
CA ASN A 815 23.24 7.55 4.58
C ASN A 815 22.85 7.78 3.11
N ASP A 816 22.92 6.77 2.25
CA ASP A 816 22.57 6.92 0.82
C ASP A 816 21.10 7.32 0.63
N GLU A 817 20.18 6.65 1.33
CA GLU A 817 18.74 6.97 1.30
C GLU A 817 18.47 8.40 1.78
N TRP A 818 19.08 8.80 2.90
CA TRP A 818 18.91 10.13 3.47
C TRP A 818 19.52 11.21 2.57
N CYS A 819 20.70 10.98 2.00
CA CYS A 819 21.34 11.88 1.05
C CYS A 819 20.51 12.03 -0.23
N SER A 820 19.85 10.97 -0.70
CA SER A 820 18.97 10.99 -1.88
C SER A 820 17.71 11.85 -1.70
N LEU A 821 17.43 12.32 -0.47
CA LEU A 821 16.34 13.25 -0.22
C LEU A 821 16.59 14.60 -0.87
N PHE A 822 17.84 15.05 -1.00
CA PHE A 822 18.19 16.44 -1.30
C PHE A 822 18.80 16.60 -2.69
N GLY A 823 18.48 17.71 -3.37
CA GLY A 823 19.18 18.20 -4.56
C GLY A 823 19.05 17.40 -5.86
N ALA A 824 18.51 16.18 -5.79
CA ALA A 824 18.09 15.41 -6.95
C ALA A 824 16.80 16.01 -7.59
N PRO A 825 16.55 15.77 -8.89
CA PRO A 825 15.22 15.98 -9.47
C PRO A 825 14.16 15.29 -8.61
N CYS A 826 13.05 15.98 -8.33
CA CYS A 826 12.02 15.49 -7.41
C CYS A 826 12.43 15.31 -5.94
N GLY A 827 13.59 15.83 -5.53
CA GLY A 827 14.06 15.87 -4.15
C GLY A 827 13.69 17.17 -3.44
N ILE A 828 13.94 17.20 -2.13
CA ILE A 828 13.89 18.40 -1.30
C ILE A 828 14.91 19.41 -1.84
N SER A 829 14.48 20.66 -1.98
CA SER A 829 15.34 21.75 -2.40
C SER A 829 16.56 21.88 -1.47
N ILE A 830 17.75 22.03 -2.05
CA ILE A 830 19.00 22.27 -1.30
C ILE A 830 18.97 23.58 -0.52
N GLN A 831 18.07 24.51 -0.84
CA GLN A 831 17.86 25.73 -0.06
C GLN A 831 17.30 25.44 1.35
N ILE A 832 16.84 24.21 1.63
CA ILE A 832 16.51 23.78 3.00
C ILE A 832 17.71 23.88 3.95
N PHE A 833 18.93 23.84 3.41
CA PHE A 833 20.20 24.02 4.11
C PHE A 833 20.50 25.47 4.49
N ASP A 834 19.62 26.44 4.19
CA ASP A 834 19.67 27.73 4.86
C ASP A 834 19.48 27.59 6.38
N TYR A 835 18.90 26.46 6.84
CA TYR A 835 19.01 26.03 8.23
C TYR A 835 20.33 25.28 8.47
N GLU A 836 21.31 26.02 8.98
CA GLU A 836 22.68 25.58 9.19
C GLU A 836 22.83 24.24 9.95
N PRO A 837 22.08 23.93 11.03
CA PRO A 837 22.21 22.63 11.69
C PRO A 837 21.90 21.44 10.78
N LEU A 838 20.94 21.61 9.84
CA LEU A 838 20.62 20.56 8.86
C LEU A 838 21.72 20.46 7.79
N TRP A 839 22.32 21.58 7.39
CA TRP A 839 23.48 21.59 6.48
C TRP A 839 24.70 20.87 7.08
N LEU A 840 25.01 21.10 8.36
CA LEU A 840 26.10 20.43 9.06
C LEU A 840 25.89 18.91 9.09
N MET A 841 24.68 18.46 9.45
CA MET A 841 24.33 17.04 9.41
C MET A 841 24.41 16.48 7.98
N TYR A 842 24.00 17.27 6.97
CA TYR A 842 24.16 16.89 5.57
C TYR A 842 25.61 16.65 5.20
N CYS A 843 26.50 17.54 5.61
CA CYS A 843 27.92 17.39 5.33
C CYS A 843 28.59 16.26 6.09
N GLU A 844 28.15 15.95 7.30
CA GLU A 844 28.64 14.79 8.05
C GLU A 844 28.25 13.47 7.38
N LYS A 845 26.98 13.33 6.95
CA LYS A 845 26.46 12.08 6.40
C LYS A 845 26.75 11.88 4.92
N CYS A 846 26.71 12.96 4.13
CA CYS A 846 26.79 12.94 2.68
C CYS A 846 28.11 13.51 2.13
N GLY A 847 28.88 14.23 2.95
CA GLY A 847 30.11 14.89 2.52
C GLY A 847 31.34 13.98 2.43
N LYS A 848 31.15 12.68 2.22
CA LYS A 848 32.27 11.79 1.88
C LYS A 848 32.74 12.14 0.46
N GLU A 849 34.03 12.48 0.38
CA GLU A 849 34.79 12.63 -0.87
C GLU A 849 34.78 11.35 -1.71
#